data_AF-A0A8A4THZ7-F1
#
_entry.id   AF-A0A8A4THZ7-F1
#
_cell.length_a   1.000
_cell.length_b   1.000
_cell.length_c   1.000
_cell.angle_alpha   90.00
_cell.angle_beta   90.00
_cell.angle_gamma   90.00
#
_symmetry.space_group_name_H-M   'P 1'
#
loop_
_entity.id
_entity.type
_entity.pdbx_description
1 polymer ?
#
loop_
_entity_poly.entity_id
_entity_poly.type
_entity_poly.pdbx_seq_one_letter_code
_entity_poly.pdbx_strand_id
1 'polypeptide(L)'
;MKVHGIARFVLPFLSLAWLLSGFTLLAQIQAVDTGPGPRLVSHDEGTTTAARLLDLDISARIHGFLAETTLTCTFFNERDLEIEGEFLVPLPEGATVSGYALDVNGQLVDGVMVEKHQARIAFERESRRKVDPGIAEWVDGNVFRTRVYPIPEFGTRTIRLRYVHPLYLKEQRLYYRLPLEGYPRLGRFALDLSIEGFPAKPTLTRDPFDGLHLQALADGKGYRIHKVFERFQPKKELVVGCPVGSDPLISLAEIGPNEYAFAAAVSPGLTSARTIDLAPKRVAIYWDGSLSVTEAGQARAQAFLEAFMRGMPTVEQVDLVVFRDVHEPVRSFRRRGHRGFADLFAALKRIEQDGGTDFFGLTPVPEADLGLLVSDGRDTLNGPGQPLFDHPLYALKTERLGQNETMRYLAEESGGAFIDLSATKTEAALAQMKRRPFRLVKAELPDGRIGEVLPVPTDGLENRALVTGTLTGSHPTRLVLRYGFGTSAERQIELDLKPETATQDGFAGQIWAQRQMREWMVFPDRNREKIVALSQRFGQVSPFTTAMVFEDLSQYLEYQVEPPAMLADMRAQYRASLKETKHEFDEQVAEYREDVFDSYEYVQEHRSDEYPLETLKPEKRFDWRAALEAAQAFIDAGDEEVGDTEDAESPSSTPSPGSRKSADTFPVVAMVPSDKPSVRGTLRDARGQPVAGVQVTVTPVSGESQGKPVTLTTDEQGAYEATGLALGRYTLSFEKEEYHNASKQPFTLVGDRTFRCDAHMWKIPYYEQIKMTFETKEHVEITGTVLAKDGTTLPGAQLKITEKGQDPGTATRTISSDADGRFRFSGSSAKTYHIEVDHRSFPGAIPTSIDYSDESTIKIIMDWTLHLEAMAAVSGSDQLMQAVVETIVSNESGDEGGSTVTLVPWDAKVSYVAELAALTPDRRYAGYLALRQKHGRSPAFFLDCARSFFREGEPVLGRRILSNLLELGLEDAQSMRVTAGVLVEQGLLEDAEGLYLRLIELRPEWPQVKREYALVHASMADQALERGERAMAQRHFRLALQAMGEAIWTPWGDVPDHMALLYLEDERFEGFSTLAALEYQGIRQAASRALGSATSLEPFAKLATGLQGRAEGDLMVLLHWDDPTADMDLWVVEASGELANWENEETRIGGLMTADLTEGLGPEGYVLFRAMPGTYKVFVQYYGSNNTALTGHATCTVTVVRDFGRATERRETQTIRLEHADELREVLDVEIPAVERSPKGS
;
A
#
# COMPACT_ATOMS: atom_id res chain seq x y z
N MET A 1 -28.06 46.99 -61.72
CA MET A 1 -27.05 46.47 -62.66
C MET A 1 -25.72 46.44 -61.93
N LYS A 2 -24.95 45.36 -61.71
CA LYS A 2 -24.94 43.90 -61.96
C LYS A 2 -24.21 43.32 -60.72
N VAL A 3 -24.75 42.39 -59.93
CA VAL A 3 -24.87 40.92 -60.12
C VAL A 3 -23.54 40.16 -59.89
N HIS A 4 -23.48 39.54 -58.69
CA HIS A 4 -22.89 38.25 -58.26
C HIS A 4 -21.40 38.09 -57.94
N GLY A 5 -21.12 37.52 -56.75
CA GLY A 5 -19.81 36.95 -56.44
C GLY A 5 -19.46 36.54 -54.99
N ILE A 6 -20.41 36.00 -54.20
CA ILE A 6 -20.19 34.91 -53.20
C ILE A 6 -19.20 35.15 -52.01
N ALA A 7 -19.82 35.26 -50.83
CA ALA A 7 -19.45 34.71 -49.51
C ALA A 7 -18.19 35.18 -48.76
N ARG A 8 -18.39 36.09 -47.78
CA ARG A 8 -18.28 35.84 -46.32
C ARG A 8 -18.00 37.17 -45.60
N PHE A 9 -19.03 37.79 -45.04
CA PHE A 9 -19.00 38.69 -43.87
C PHE A 9 -20.42 39.25 -43.72
N VAL A 10 -21.20 38.79 -42.75
CA VAL A 10 -22.24 39.50 -41.96
C VAL A 10 -22.89 38.46 -41.03
N LEU A 11 -22.50 38.47 -39.75
CA LEU A 11 -23.37 38.60 -38.56
C LEU A 11 -22.56 38.28 -37.29
N PRO A 12 -21.99 39.30 -36.64
CA PRO A 12 -21.53 39.19 -35.26
C PRO A 12 -22.73 39.47 -34.36
N PHE A 13 -23.38 38.46 -33.75
CA PHE A 13 -24.22 38.63 -32.55
C PHE A 13 -24.74 37.32 -31.91
N LEU A 14 -24.21 36.14 -32.27
CA LEU A 14 -24.67 34.85 -31.69
C LEU A 14 -23.56 33.92 -31.17
N SER A 15 -22.33 34.42 -30.99
CA SER A 15 -21.18 33.64 -30.50
C SER A 15 -20.68 34.02 -29.09
N LEU A 16 -21.40 34.88 -28.36
CA LEU A 16 -21.08 35.21 -26.96
C LEU A 16 -21.81 34.31 -25.94
N ALA A 17 -22.70 33.43 -26.38
CA ALA A 17 -23.42 32.47 -25.53
C ALA A 17 -22.88 31.02 -25.63
N TRP A 18 -21.87 30.78 -26.48
CA TRP A 18 -21.18 29.48 -26.62
C TRP A 18 -19.70 29.51 -26.21
N LEU A 19 -19.17 30.70 -25.86
CA LEU A 19 -17.85 30.88 -25.22
C LEU A 19 -17.95 31.02 -23.70
N LEU A 20 -19.16 30.96 -23.14
CA LEU A 20 -19.46 31.02 -21.70
C LEU A 20 -20.03 29.71 -21.14
N SER A 21 -20.21 28.69 -21.98
CA SER A 21 -20.70 27.35 -21.61
C SER A 21 -19.67 26.22 -21.84
N GLY A 22 -18.48 26.54 -22.37
CA GLY A 22 -17.33 25.64 -22.47
C GLY A 22 -16.22 25.92 -21.44
N PHE A 23 -16.49 26.77 -20.44
CA PHE A 23 -15.52 27.20 -19.42
C PHE A 23 -15.94 26.84 -17.98
N THR A 24 -16.93 25.96 -17.83
CA THR A 24 -17.47 25.53 -16.52
C THR A 24 -17.65 24.03 -16.40
N LEU A 25 -16.77 23.25 -17.02
CA LEU A 25 -16.61 21.83 -16.70
C LEU A 25 -15.11 21.48 -16.73
N LEU A 26 -14.64 20.83 -15.66
CA LEU A 26 -13.27 20.37 -15.39
C LEU A 26 -12.29 21.41 -14.80
N ALA A 27 -12.80 22.20 -13.86
CA ALA A 27 -12.02 22.74 -12.72
C ALA A 27 -12.31 21.96 -11.42
N GLN A 28 -12.69 20.69 -11.53
CA GLN A 28 -12.85 19.75 -10.42
C GLN A 28 -11.84 18.64 -10.68
N ILE A 29 -10.64 18.69 -10.09
CA ILE A 29 -10.17 17.63 -9.17
C ILE A 29 -9.08 18.15 -8.20
N GLN A 30 -8.75 19.45 -8.17
CA GLN A 30 -7.81 19.99 -7.16
C GLN A 30 -8.33 21.25 -6.48
N ALA A 31 -9.41 21.03 -5.75
CA ALA A 31 -9.69 21.62 -4.45
C ALA A 31 -10.83 20.76 -3.92
N VAL A 32 -10.56 19.83 -3.01
CA VAL A 32 -11.61 19.50 -2.06
C VAL A 32 -11.88 20.84 -1.39
N ASP A 33 -12.96 21.50 -1.77
CA ASP A 33 -13.47 22.67 -1.08
C ASP A 33 -13.72 22.20 0.35
N THR A 34 -12.73 22.32 1.23
CA THR A 34 -12.78 21.83 2.60
C THR A 34 -13.76 22.72 3.33
N GLY A 35 -15.05 22.39 3.21
CA GLY A 35 -16.06 23.02 4.03
C GLY A 35 -15.67 22.88 5.50
N PRO A 36 -16.16 23.77 6.36
CA PRO A 36 -15.71 23.95 7.73
C PRO A 36 -16.05 22.79 8.71
N GLY A 37 -16.45 21.62 8.22
CA GLY A 37 -16.99 20.52 9.05
C GLY A 37 -16.71 19.10 8.54
N PRO A 38 -17.10 18.09 9.33
CA PRO A 38 -16.93 16.69 9.01
C PRO A 38 -17.70 16.30 7.74
N ARG A 39 -17.06 15.52 6.87
CA ARG A 39 -17.63 15.03 5.62
C ARG A 39 -17.26 13.57 5.42
N LEU A 40 -18.07 12.84 4.66
CA LEU A 40 -17.80 11.47 4.25
C LEU A 40 -17.99 11.40 2.74
N VAL A 41 -16.91 11.12 2.00
CA VAL A 41 -16.84 11.31 0.55
C VAL A 41 -16.45 10.01 -0.14
N SER A 42 -17.26 9.55 -1.08
CA SER A 42 -16.99 8.39 -1.93
C SER A 42 -16.45 8.84 -3.29
N HIS A 43 -15.48 8.10 -3.83
CA HIS A 43 -14.87 8.32 -5.14
C HIS A 43 -15.17 7.11 -6.02
N ASP A 44 -16.02 7.28 -7.02
CA ASP A 44 -16.52 6.18 -7.86
C ASP A 44 -16.61 6.64 -9.32
N GLU A 45 -15.95 5.93 -10.24
CA GLU A 45 -15.88 6.23 -11.69
C GLU A 45 -15.64 7.71 -12.06
N GLY A 46 -14.76 8.39 -11.32
CA GLY A 46 -14.48 9.83 -11.55
C GLY A 46 -15.56 10.80 -11.04
N THR A 47 -16.58 10.30 -10.32
CA THR A 47 -17.64 11.08 -9.69
C THR A 47 -17.47 11.09 -8.17
N THR A 48 -17.29 12.27 -7.59
CA THR A 48 -17.20 12.44 -6.13
C THR A 48 -18.59 12.62 -5.53
N THR A 49 -18.99 11.73 -4.63
CA THR A 49 -20.33 11.77 -4.01
C THR A 49 -20.21 11.77 -2.49
N ALA A 50 -20.83 12.73 -1.81
CA ALA A 50 -20.76 12.84 -0.36
C ALA A 50 -21.96 12.19 0.31
N ALA A 51 -21.73 11.33 1.31
CA ALA A 51 -22.80 10.87 2.19
C ALA A 51 -23.36 12.05 3.00
N ARG A 52 -24.67 12.07 3.20
CA ARG A 52 -25.33 13.21 3.85
C ARG A 52 -25.12 13.15 5.35
N LEU A 53 -24.51 14.18 5.94
CA LEU A 53 -24.43 14.35 7.39
C LEU A 53 -25.86 14.53 7.95
N LEU A 54 -26.34 13.52 8.68
CA LEU A 54 -27.67 13.46 9.26
C LEU A 54 -27.67 14.09 10.66
N ASP A 55 -26.86 13.55 11.57
CA ASP A 55 -26.81 13.98 12.98
C ASP A 55 -25.39 14.37 13.41
N LEU A 56 -25.30 15.31 14.35
CA LEU A 56 -24.03 15.79 14.90
C LEU A 56 -24.16 16.08 16.39
N ASP A 57 -23.44 15.31 17.20
CA ASP A 57 -23.28 15.56 18.63
C ASP A 57 -21.86 16.05 18.92
N ILE A 58 -21.76 17.20 19.60
CA ILE A 58 -20.49 17.82 19.95
C ILE A 58 -20.38 17.90 21.47
N SER A 59 -19.34 17.29 22.02
CA SER A 59 -18.96 17.42 23.44
C SER A 59 -17.60 18.07 23.54
N ALA A 60 -17.48 19.20 24.21
CA ALA A 60 -16.22 19.91 24.39
C ALA A 60 -15.95 20.20 25.87
N ARG A 61 -14.72 19.99 26.30
CA ARG A 61 -14.23 20.26 27.65
C ARG A 61 -13.07 21.23 27.55
N ILE A 62 -13.29 22.46 28.02
CA ILE A 62 -12.29 23.52 28.06
C ILE A 62 -11.69 23.55 29.47
N HIS A 63 -10.40 23.24 29.57
CA HIS A 63 -9.69 23.27 30.84
C HIS A 63 -8.27 23.79 30.66
N GLY A 64 -7.90 24.81 31.43
CA GLY A 64 -6.59 25.43 31.35
C GLY A 64 -6.27 25.96 29.95
N PHE A 65 -5.24 25.42 29.30
CA PHE A 65 -4.75 25.86 27.98
C PHE A 65 -5.23 24.98 26.83
N LEU A 66 -6.05 23.97 27.09
CA LEU A 66 -6.51 23.03 26.09
C LEU A 66 -8.03 22.97 26.03
N ALA A 67 -8.52 22.52 24.89
CA ALA A 67 -9.84 21.96 24.78
C ALA A 67 -9.76 20.56 24.16
N GLU A 68 -10.45 19.63 24.80
CA GLU A 68 -10.80 18.34 24.21
C GLU A 68 -12.17 18.48 23.57
N THR A 69 -12.29 18.09 22.31
CA THR A 69 -13.55 18.12 21.56
C THR A 69 -13.81 16.74 20.98
N THR A 70 -15.02 16.24 21.20
CA THR A 70 -15.53 15.00 20.64
C THR A 70 -16.66 15.35 19.68
N LEU A 71 -16.53 14.91 18.43
CA LEU A 71 -17.54 14.98 17.39
C LEU A 71 -18.09 13.58 17.16
N THR A 72 -19.39 13.37 17.31
CA THR A 72 -20.07 12.14 16.89
C THR A 72 -20.97 12.49 15.72
N CYS A 73 -20.66 11.94 14.55
CA CYS A 73 -21.28 12.27 13.27
C CYS A 73 -22.01 11.03 12.75
N THR A 74 -23.28 11.17 12.37
CA THR A 74 -24.03 10.10 11.71
C THR A 74 -24.25 10.49 10.25
N PHE A 75 -23.76 9.68 9.32
CA PHE A 75 -23.92 9.87 7.88
C PHE A 75 -24.96 8.92 7.33
N PHE A 76 -25.73 9.37 6.34
CA PHE A 76 -26.71 8.58 5.62
C PHE A 76 -26.27 8.39 4.16
N ASN A 77 -26.23 7.14 3.71
CA ASN A 77 -26.03 6.80 2.31
C ASN A 77 -27.35 6.95 1.55
N GLU A 78 -27.37 7.77 0.51
CA GLU A 78 -28.56 7.99 -0.31
C GLU A 78 -28.63 7.05 -1.52
N ARG A 79 -27.62 6.20 -1.72
CA ARG A 79 -27.56 5.23 -2.81
C ARG A 79 -28.20 3.90 -2.43
N ASP A 80 -28.67 3.19 -3.45
CA ASP A 80 -29.15 1.82 -3.46
C ASP A 80 -28.03 0.79 -3.62
N LEU A 81 -26.82 1.16 -3.22
CA LEU A 81 -25.66 0.29 -3.19
C LEU A 81 -24.76 0.67 -2.01
N GLU A 82 -24.03 -0.32 -1.53
CA GLU A 82 -23.01 -0.15 -0.50
C GLU A 82 -21.82 0.65 -1.04
N ILE A 83 -21.36 1.65 -0.30
CA ILE A 83 -20.24 2.50 -0.72
C ILE A 83 -19.10 2.51 0.29
N GLU A 84 -17.88 2.66 -0.21
CA GLU A 84 -16.73 3.12 0.56
C GLU A 84 -16.69 4.65 0.57
N GLY A 85 -16.28 5.25 1.69
CA GLY A 85 -16.05 6.69 1.77
C GLY A 85 -14.90 7.12 2.66
N GLU A 86 -14.28 8.25 2.33
CA GLU A 86 -13.28 8.94 3.13
C GLU A 86 -13.95 9.95 4.07
N PHE A 87 -13.83 9.73 5.39
CA PHE A 87 -14.25 10.68 6.41
C PHE A 87 -13.15 11.73 6.64
N LEU A 88 -13.49 13.00 6.41
CA LEU A 88 -12.58 14.14 6.46
C LEU A 88 -13.04 15.15 7.51
N VAL A 89 -12.15 15.56 8.42
CA VAL A 89 -12.44 16.58 9.45
C VAL A 89 -11.31 17.61 9.51
N PRO A 90 -11.57 18.90 9.21
CA PRO A 90 -10.61 19.96 9.45
C PRO A 90 -10.42 20.17 10.95
N LEU A 91 -9.19 20.04 11.45
CA LEU A 91 -8.88 20.23 12.85
C LEU A 91 -8.43 21.69 13.14
N PRO A 92 -8.52 22.17 14.39
CA PRO A 92 -7.88 23.41 14.82
C PRO A 92 -6.35 23.32 14.78
N GLU A 93 -5.65 24.43 14.59
CA GLU A 93 -4.18 24.43 14.50
C GLU A 93 -3.53 23.81 15.76
N GLY A 94 -2.60 22.88 15.56
CA GLY A 94 -1.94 22.16 16.65
C GLY A 94 -2.86 21.18 17.38
N ALA A 95 -3.98 20.78 16.78
CA ALA A 95 -4.79 19.69 17.29
C ALA A 95 -4.12 18.33 17.09
N THR A 96 -4.42 17.39 17.97
CA THR A 96 -4.01 16.00 17.88
C THR A 96 -5.21 15.12 18.17
N VAL A 97 -5.43 14.13 17.30
CA VAL A 97 -6.49 13.13 17.49
C VAL A 97 -6.12 12.24 18.66
N SER A 98 -7.03 12.10 19.61
CA SER A 98 -6.86 11.35 20.86
C SER A 98 -7.87 10.21 21.04
N GLY A 99 -8.70 9.98 20.02
CA GLY A 99 -9.64 8.86 20.00
C GLY A 99 -10.47 8.83 18.73
N TYR A 100 -10.78 7.62 18.29
CA TYR A 100 -11.63 7.34 17.14
C TYR A 100 -12.56 6.18 17.50
N ALA A 101 -13.79 6.18 17.01
CA ALA A 101 -14.71 5.08 17.20
C ALA A 101 -15.69 4.98 16.02
N LEU A 102 -16.09 3.75 15.70
CA LEU A 102 -17.04 3.42 14.63
C LEU A 102 -18.22 2.67 15.23
N ASP A 103 -19.40 2.76 14.63
CA ASP A 103 -20.52 1.89 15.01
C ASP A 103 -20.39 0.49 14.41
N VAL A 104 -20.29 -0.49 15.30
CA VAL A 104 -20.26 -1.92 15.00
C VAL A 104 -21.50 -2.54 15.62
N ASN A 105 -22.35 -3.19 14.80
CA ASN A 105 -23.55 -3.87 15.28
C ASN A 105 -24.48 -2.99 16.17
N GLY A 106 -24.55 -1.68 15.86
CA GLY A 106 -25.35 -0.70 16.61
C GLY A 106 -24.72 -0.20 17.91
N GLN A 107 -23.50 -0.61 18.24
CA GLN A 107 -22.71 -0.11 19.37
C GLN A 107 -21.48 0.64 18.87
N LEU A 108 -21.18 1.79 19.47
CA LEU A 108 -19.99 2.57 19.13
C LEU A 108 -18.75 1.96 19.81
N VAL A 109 -17.81 1.44 19.02
CA VAL A 109 -16.59 0.74 19.46
C VAL A 109 -15.36 1.62 19.24
N ASP A 110 -14.53 1.80 20.27
CA ASP A 110 -13.31 2.61 20.21
C ASP A 110 -12.24 1.86 19.41
N GLY A 111 -11.59 2.58 18.52
CA GLY A 111 -10.45 2.08 17.80
C GLY A 111 -9.26 1.87 18.72
N VAL A 112 -8.56 0.76 18.51
CA VAL A 112 -7.30 0.46 19.18
C VAL A 112 -6.16 1.05 18.36
N MET A 113 -5.22 1.70 19.04
CA MET A 113 -4.04 2.24 18.37
C MET A 113 -3.10 1.10 17.99
N VAL A 114 -2.91 0.94 16.69
CA VAL A 114 -2.03 -0.06 16.08
C VAL A 114 -1.00 0.64 15.21
N GLU A 115 0.05 -0.08 14.80
CA GLU A 115 0.99 0.46 13.83
C GLU A 115 0.32 0.58 12.45
N LYS A 116 0.67 1.60 11.68
CA LYS A 116 0.04 1.92 10.39
C LYS A 116 0.19 0.78 9.38
N HIS A 117 1.35 0.11 9.38
CA HIS A 117 1.57 -1.06 8.53
C HIS A 117 0.61 -2.20 8.92
N GLN A 118 0.49 -2.52 10.22
CA GLN A 118 -0.42 -3.54 10.77
C GLN A 118 -1.87 -3.29 10.35
N ALA A 119 -2.31 -2.03 10.46
CA ALA A 119 -3.65 -1.65 10.03
C ALA A 119 -3.87 -1.78 8.52
N ARG A 120 -2.87 -1.47 7.69
CA ARG A 120 -2.97 -1.62 6.25
C ARG A 120 -3.18 -3.08 5.86
N ILE A 121 -2.41 -4.00 6.43
CA ILE A 121 -2.53 -5.45 6.13
C ILE A 121 -3.90 -5.95 6.52
N ALA A 122 -4.34 -5.63 7.74
CA ALA A 122 -5.66 -6.00 8.20
C ALA A 122 -6.75 -5.43 7.28
N PHE A 123 -6.63 -4.18 6.82
CA PHE A 123 -7.59 -3.61 5.88
C PHE A 123 -7.58 -4.25 4.49
N GLU A 124 -6.42 -4.47 3.88
CA GLU A 124 -6.33 -5.10 2.57
C GLU A 124 -6.93 -6.53 2.60
N ARG A 125 -6.72 -7.28 3.68
CA ARG A 125 -7.26 -8.63 3.85
C ARG A 125 -8.75 -8.66 4.18
N GLU A 126 -9.22 -7.79 5.08
CA GLU A 126 -10.64 -7.74 5.47
C GLU A 126 -11.53 -7.15 4.34
N SER A 127 -11.06 -6.12 3.62
CA SER A 127 -11.80 -5.54 2.48
C SER A 127 -12.07 -6.57 1.37
N ARG A 128 -11.11 -7.47 1.09
CA ARG A 128 -11.31 -8.62 0.18
C ARG A 128 -12.41 -9.58 0.66
N ARG A 129 -12.60 -9.70 1.97
CA ARG A 129 -13.63 -10.55 2.60
C ARG A 129 -15.01 -9.90 2.70
N LYS A 130 -15.17 -8.63 2.24
CA LYS A 130 -16.36 -7.79 2.49
C LYS A 130 -16.65 -7.60 3.99
N VAL A 131 -15.60 -7.57 4.81
CA VAL A 131 -15.67 -7.37 6.26
C VAL A 131 -14.88 -6.11 6.62
N ASP A 132 -15.40 -5.30 7.53
CA ASP A 132 -14.90 -3.98 7.88
C ASP A 132 -13.45 -3.97 8.37
N PRO A 133 -12.66 -2.99 7.91
CA PRO A 133 -12.16 -2.05 8.92
C PRO A 133 -12.07 -0.60 8.43
N GLY A 134 -12.19 0.34 9.37
CA GLY A 134 -11.82 1.74 9.14
C GLY A 134 -10.35 2.00 9.48
N ILE A 135 -9.58 2.62 8.58
CA ILE A 135 -8.22 3.09 8.87
C ILE A 135 -8.23 4.61 8.99
N ALA A 136 -7.78 5.11 10.14
CA ALA A 136 -7.51 6.53 10.35
C ALA A 136 -6.13 6.93 9.79
N GLU A 137 -6.08 7.88 8.87
CA GLU A 137 -4.83 8.42 8.34
C GLU A 137 -4.63 9.87 8.74
N TRP A 138 -3.41 10.19 9.17
CA TRP A 138 -2.97 11.57 9.26
C TRP A 138 -2.60 12.05 7.85
N VAL A 139 -3.18 13.17 7.41
CA VAL A 139 -2.92 13.77 6.09
C VAL A 139 -2.30 15.15 6.28
N ASP A 140 -1.39 15.52 5.37
CA ASP A 140 -0.76 16.85 5.33
C ASP A 140 -1.81 17.97 5.41
N GLY A 141 -1.59 18.93 6.31
CA GLY A 141 -2.46 20.10 6.45
C GLY A 141 -3.60 19.98 7.45
N ASN A 142 -3.34 19.58 8.70
CA ASN A 142 -4.27 19.73 9.85
C ASN A 142 -5.72 19.25 9.59
N VAL A 143 -5.88 18.24 8.74
CA VAL A 143 -7.14 17.57 8.43
C VAL A 143 -6.96 16.11 8.86
N PHE A 144 -7.92 15.62 9.63
CA PHE A 144 -8.03 14.18 9.90
C PHE A 144 -8.74 13.50 8.74
N ARG A 145 -8.18 12.38 8.26
CA ARG A 145 -8.82 11.51 7.26
C ARG A 145 -8.97 10.11 7.85
N THR A 146 -10.02 9.39 7.50
CA THR A 146 -10.13 7.95 7.75
C THR A 146 -10.96 7.33 6.67
N ARG A 147 -10.59 6.16 6.18
CA ARG A 147 -11.45 5.38 5.29
C ARG A 147 -12.51 4.67 6.11
N VAL A 148 -13.72 4.59 5.56
CA VAL A 148 -14.88 3.94 6.18
C VAL A 148 -15.55 3.08 5.13
N TYR A 149 -15.52 1.76 5.38
CA TYR A 149 -16.18 0.75 4.59
C TYR A 149 -16.75 -0.33 5.52
N PRO A 150 -17.94 -0.87 5.23
CA PRO A 150 -18.93 -0.40 4.28
C PRO A 150 -19.84 0.67 4.87
N ILE A 151 -20.41 1.50 4.00
CA ILE A 151 -21.55 2.36 4.32
C ILE A 151 -22.78 1.73 3.65
N PRO A 152 -23.69 1.10 4.43
CA PRO A 152 -24.76 0.29 3.85
C PRO A 152 -25.69 1.07 2.93
N GLU A 153 -26.28 0.40 1.92
CA GLU A 153 -27.31 0.96 1.03
C GLU A 153 -28.49 1.52 1.85
N PHE A 154 -28.91 2.76 1.56
CA PHE A 154 -29.92 3.47 2.36
C PHE A 154 -29.73 3.38 3.89
N GLY A 155 -28.48 3.18 4.32
CA GLY A 155 -28.11 2.94 5.70
C GLY A 155 -27.39 4.12 6.32
N THR A 156 -27.01 3.96 7.58
CA THR A 156 -26.23 4.96 8.30
C THR A 156 -24.94 4.38 8.83
N ARG A 157 -23.91 5.24 8.93
CA ARG A 157 -22.68 4.96 9.68
C ARG A 157 -22.41 6.08 10.66
N THR A 158 -22.03 5.72 11.88
CA THR A 158 -21.78 6.66 12.98
C THR A 158 -20.30 6.64 13.35
N ILE A 159 -19.68 7.81 13.25
CA ILE A 159 -18.25 7.98 13.45
C ILE A 159 -18.05 8.96 14.60
N ARG A 160 -17.22 8.60 15.58
CA ARG A 160 -16.82 9.50 16.65
C ARG A 160 -15.34 9.80 16.58
N LEU A 161 -15.02 11.09 16.54
CA LEU A 161 -13.66 11.61 16.57
C LEU A 161 -13.45 12.44 17.85
N ARG A 162 -12.41 12.15 18.61
CA ARG A 162 -11.95 12.95 19.74
C ARG A 162 -10.59 13.56 19.40
N TYR A 163 -10.45 14.85 19.63
CA TYR A 163 -9.18 15.55 19.47
C TYR A 163 -8.96 16.55 20.60
N VAL A 164 -7.69 16.80 20.89
CA VAL A 164 -7.22 17.78 21.87
C VAL A 164 -6.44 18.86 21.14
N HIS A 165 -6.65 20.13 21.49
CA HIS A 165 -5.91 21.23 20.86
C HIS A 165 -5.63 22.39 21.83
N PRO A 166 -4.54 23.13 21.60
CA PRO A 166 -4.22 24.34 22.36
C PRO A 166 -5.17 25.49 22.05
N LEU A 167 -5.52 26.22 23.10
CA LEU A 167 -6.28 27.46 23.02
C LEU A 167 -5.35 28.63 22.73
N TYR A 168 -5.81 29.55 21.88
CA TYR A 168 -5.04 30.75 21.54
C TYR A 168 -5.23 31.85 22.59
N LEU A 169 -4.14 32.37 23.17
CA LEU A 169 -4.18 33.50 24.10
C LEU A 169 -4.11 34.82 23.36
N LYS A 170 -5.02 35.73 23.67
CA LYS A 170 -4.97 37.11 23.20
C LYS A 170 -5.58 38.02 24.25
N GLU A 171 -4.92 39.13 24.57
CA GLU A 171 -5.45 40.15 25.50
C GLU A 171 -5.88 39.51 26.85
N GLN A 172 -5.05 38.64 27.42
CA GLN A 172 -5.34 37.90 28.68
C GLN A 172 -6.60 37.01 28.63
N ARG A 173 -6.98 36.51 27.45
CA ARG A 173 -8.08 35.53 27.28
C ARG A 173 -7.67 34.38 26.37
N LEU A 174 -7.97 33.16 26.78
CA LEU A 174 -7.84 31.97 25.95
C LEU A 174 -9.12 31.77 25.14
N TYR A 175 -8.97 31.56 23.84
CA TYR A 175 -10.10 31.43 22.92
C TYR A 175 -10.27 29.99 22.46
N TYR A 176 -11.44 29.43 22.75
CA TYR A 176 -11.95 28.23 22.09
C TYR A 176 -12.83 28.63 20.90
N ARG A 177 -12.61 27.98 19.75
CA ARG A 177 -13.35 28.22 18.52
C ARG A 177 -13.86 26.90 17.96
N LEU A 178 -15.14 26.87 17.64
CA LEU A 178 -15.79 25.74 16.99
C LEU A 178 -16.45 26.23 15.69
N PRO A 179 -15.90 25.87 14.52
CA PRO A 179 -16.42 26.30 13.23
C PRO A 179 -17.72 25.54 12.93
N LEU A 180 -18.86 26.21 13.08
CA LEU A 180 -20.19 25.66 12.82
C LEU A 180 -20.88 26.32 11.61
N GLU A 181 -20.30 27.36 11.05
CA GLU A 181 -20.82 28.01 9.84
C GLU A 181 -20.77 27.02 8.66
N GLY A 182 -21.71 27.07 7.72
CA GLY A 182 -21.65 26.25 6.49
C GLY A 182 -22.09 24.78 6.62
N TYR A 183 -22.51 24.31 7.79
CA TYR A 183 -23.07 22.95 7.93
C TYR A 183 -24.44 22.84 7.24
N PRO A 184 -24.80 21.63 6.76
CA PRO A 184 -26.14 21.38 6.24
C PRO A 184 -27.19 21.47 7.36
N ARG A 185 -28.46 21.37 6.98
CA ARG A 185 -29.53 21.21 7.96
C ARG A 185 -29.49 19.80 8.53
N LEU A 186 -29.28 19.69 9.84
CA LEU A 186 -29.12 18.44 10.56
C LEU A 186 -30.47 17.93 11.10
N GLY A 187 -30.65 16.61 11.13
CA GLY A 187 -31.76 15.93 11.78
C GLY A 187 -31.76 16.25 13.27
N ARG A 188 -30.67 15.89 13.96
CA ARG A 188 -30.38 16.23 15.36
C ARG A 188 -29.02 16.90 15.49
N PHE A 189 -28.96 17.95 16.31
CA PHE A 189 -27.73 18.63 16.70
C PHE A 189 -27.67 18.76 18.22
N ALA A 190 -26.65 18.20 18.86
CA ALA A 190 -26.40 18.39 20.28
C ALA A 190 -25.07 19.10 20.53
N LEU A 191 -25.07 20.03 21.48
CA LEU A 191 -23.88 20.71 21.99
C LEU A 191 -23.83 20.57 23.51
N ASP A 192 -22.76 19.96 23.99
CA ASP A 192 -22.36 19.93 25.39
C ASP A 192 -20.97 20.57 25.54
N LEU A 193 -20.88 21.62 26.35
CA LEU A 193 -19.63 22.34 26.57
C LEU A 193 -19.43 22.53 28.07
N SER A 194 -18.34 21.99 28.63
CA SER A 194 -17.92 22.28 30.01
C SER A 194 -16.68 23.16 30.02
N ILE A 195 -16.62 24.10 30.98
CA ILE A 195 -15.55 25.08 31.10
C ILE A 195 -15.14 25.20 32.56
N GLU A 196 -13.90 24.83 32.87
CA GLU A 196 -13.38 24.73 34.23
C GLU A 196 -11.97 25.32 34.32
N GLY A 197 -11.49 25.64 35.53
CA GLY A 197 -10.09 26.03 35.74
C GLY A 197 -9.73 27.49 35.40
N PHE A 198 -10.72 28.39 35.30
CA PHE A 198 -10.50 29.81 35.02
C PHE A 198 -10.87 30.73 36.20
N PRO A 199 -10.11 31.81 36.44
CA PRO A 199 -10.31 32.71 37.60
C PRO A 199 -11.59 33.54 37.53
N ALA A 200 -12.24 33.65 36.37
CA ALA A 200 -13.45 34.43 36.20
C ALA A 200 -14.37 33.83 35.12
N LYS A 201 -15.61 34.33 35.06
CA LYS A 201 -16.65 33.86 34.13
C LYS A 201 -16.19 34.00 32.66
N PRO A 202 -16.25 32.92 31.85
CA PRO A 202 -16.03 32.98 30.41
C PRO A 202 -17.08 33.84 29.69
N THR A 203 -16.72 34.33 28.50
CA THR A 203 -17.63 35.13 27.66
C THR A 203 -17.86 34.46 26.31
N LEU A 204 -19.11 34.44 25.85
CA LEU A 204 -19.45 34.07 24.48
C LEU A 204 -19.18 35.29 23.58
N THR A 205 -18.09 35.25 22.82
CA THR A 205 -17.72 36.32 21.88
C THR A 205 -18.48 36.19 20.56
N ARG A 206 -18.81 34.96 20.17
CA ARG A 206 -19.74 34.65 19.09
C ARG A 206 -20.66 33.52 19.53
N ASP A 207 -21.95 33.69 19.26
CA ASP A 207 -23.01 32.75 19.62
C ASP A 207 -23.77 32.36 18.35
N PRO A 208 -23.76 31.08 17.94
CA PRO A 208 -24.42 30.64 16.72
C PRO A 208 -25.90 30.33 16.87
N PHE A 209 -26.46 30.40 18.09
CA PHE A 209 -27.86 30.11 18.37
C PHE A 209 -28.66 31.33 18.85
N ASP A 210 -28.03 32.51 18.92
CA ASP A 210 -28.61 33.78 19.35
C ASP A 210 -29.43 33.63 20.66
N GLY A 211 -28.76 33.21 21.74
CA GLY A 211 -29.39 32.98 23.05
C GLY A 211 -28.74 31.91 23.94
N LEU A 212 -27.48 31.55 23.70
CA LEU A 212 -26.75 30.65 24.59
C LEU A 212 -26.44 31.31 25.94
N HIS A 213 -26.55 30.51 27.01
CA HIS A 213 -26.27 30.95 28.36
C HIS A 213 -25.35 29.95 29.07
N LEU A 214 -24.25 30.47 29.63
CA LEU A 214 -23.35 29.73 30.50
C LEU A 214 -24.01 29.53 31.86
N GLN A 215 -24.39 28.29 32.15
CA GLN A 215 -24.92 27.88 33.47
C GLN A 215 -23.74 27.54 34.39
N ALA A 216 -23.74 28.02 35.63
CA ALA A 216 -22.70 27.64 36.59
C ALA A 216 -22.88 26.16 37.00
N LEU A 217 -21.77 25.44 37.16
CA LEU A 217 -21.77 24.08 37.70
C LEU A 217 -22.15 24.10 39.20
N ALA A 218 -22.75 23.01 39.69
CA ALA A 218 -23.28 22.91 41.05
C ALA A 218 -22.21 23.04 42.15
N ASP A 219 -20.97 22.67 41.84
CA ASP A 219 -19.81 22.81 42.73
C ASP A 219 -19.18 24.21 42.70
N GLY A 220 -19.68 25.10 41.83
CA GLY A 220 -19.17 26.45 41.62
C GLY A 220 -17.82 26.53 40.90
N LYS A 221 -17.28 25.40 40.41
CA LYS A 221 -15.91 25.32 39.85
C LYS A 221 -15.85 25.47 38.32
N GLY A 222 -16.99 25.72 37.67
CA GLY A 222 -17.02 25.91 36.23
C GLY A 222 -18.38 26.31 35.68
N TYR A 223 -18.50 26.23 34.35
CA TYR A 223 -19.69 26.56 33.59
C TYR A 223 -20.01 25.46 32.59
N ARG A 224 -21.29 25.29 32.24
CA ARG A 224 -21.75 24.35 31.22
C ARG A 224 -22.75 25.00 30.25
N ILE A 225 -22.70 24.56 29.01
CA ILE A 225 -23.74 24.75 28.00
C ILE A 225 -24.21 23.37 27.60
N HIS A 226 -25.52 23.13 27.64
CA HIS A 226 -26.12 21.92 27.11
C HIS A 226 -27.35 22.31 26.28
N LYS A 227 -27.35 21.93 25.00
CA LYS A 227 -28.43 22.20 24.06
C LYS A 227 -28.61 21.04 23.09
N VAL A 228 -29.86 20.75 22.77
CA VAL A 228 -30.24 19.79 21.72
C VAL A 228 -31.27 20.48 20.85
N PHE A 229 -31.07 20.39 19.54
CA PHE A 229 -31.97 20.94 18.54
C PHE A 229 -32.33 19.86 17.51
N GLU A 230 -33.56 19.92 17.04
CA GLU A 230 -34.07 19.10 15.95
C GLU A 230 -34.20 19.96 14.68
N ARG A 231 -33.87 19.40 13.52
CA ARG A 231 -33.99 20.04 12.19
C ARG A 231 -33.30 21.39 12.12
N PHE A 232 -32.10 21.49 12.71
CA PHE A 232 -31.37 22.73 12.93
C PHE A 232 -30.23 22.94 11.93
N GLN A 233 -29.94 24.20 11.60
CA GLN A 233 -28.80 24.57 10.78
C GLN A 233 -28.00 25.67 11.50
N PRO A 234 -26.77 25.39 11.95
CA PRO A 234 -25.93 26.43 12.52
C PRO A 234 -25.49 27.42 11.44
N LYS A 235 -25.47 28.71 11.78
CA LYS A 235 -25.21 29.80 10.81
C LYS A 235 -23.97 30.63 11.14
N LYS A 236 -23.38 30.46 12.32
CA LYS A 236 -22.20 31.19 12.78
C LYS A 236 -21.27 30.21 13.47
N GLU A 237 -20.04 30.62 13.74
CA GLU A 237 -19.15 29.91 14.65
C GLU A 237 -19.49 30.16 16.13
N LEU A 238 -19.08 29.23 17.01
CA LEU A 238 -19.07 29.42 18.46
C LEU A 238 -17.67 29.84 18.90
N VAL A 239 -17.57 30.99 19.58
CA VAL A 239 -16.29 31.47 20.14
C VAL A 239 -16.45 31.80 21.61
N VAL A 240 -15.64 31.14 22.44
CA VAL A 240 -15.64 31.31 23.90
C VAL A 240 -14.30 31.89 24.34
N GLY A 241 -14.33 33.03 25.02
CA GLY A 241 -13.17 33.70 25.59
C GLY A 241 -13.08 33.50 27.10
N CYS A 242 -12.11 32.69 27.53
CA CYS A 242 -11.86 32.35 28.92
C CYS A 242 -10.77 33.28 29.51
N PRO A 243 -11.08 34.10 30.54
CA PRO A 243 -10.11 35.02 31.11
C PRO A 243 -8.99 34.26 31.84
N VAL A 244 -7.74 34.70 31.69
CA VAL A 244 -6.59 34.18 32.45
C VAL A 244 -5.99 35.27 33.36
N GLY A 245 -5.51 34.86 34.53
CA GLY A 245 -4.83 35.75 35.48
C GLY A 245 -3.34 35.89 35.17
N SER A 246 -2.56 36.47 36.10
CA SER A 246 -1.09 36.49 36.05
C SER A 246 -0.43 35.25 36.68
N ASP A 247 -1.19 34.51 37.48
CA ASP A 247 -0.67 33.36 38.22
C ASP A 247 -0.26 32.21 37.27
N PRO A 248 0.69 31.35 37.70
CA PRO A 248 0.98 30.10 37.01
C PRO A 248 -0.25 29.19 37.04
N LEU A 249 -0.56 28.57 35.90
CA LEU A 249 -1.54 27.49 35.87
C LEU A 249 -0.78 26.16 35.89
N ILE A 250 -1.11 25.28 36.83
CA ILE A 250 -0.46 23.98 36.99
C ILE A 250 -1.53 22.89 36.93
N SER A 251 -1.30 21.91 36.07
CA SER A 251 -2.09 20.69 35.93
C SER A 251 -1.19 19.47 36.18
N LEU A 252 -1.74 18.46 36.83
CA LEU A 252 -1.07 17.21 37.17
C LEU A 252 -2.01 16.03 36.91
N ALA A 253 -1.55 15.05 36.14
CA ALA A 253 -2.27 13.83 35.82
C ALA A 253 -1.43 12.62 36.26
N GLU A 254 -2.05 11.65 36.92
CA GLU A 254 -1.44 10.33 37.08
C GLU A 254 -1.48 9.61 35.72
N ILE A 255 -0.32 9.19 35.22
CA ILE A 255 -0.17 8.51 33.91
C ILE A 255 0.30 7.06 34.04
N GLY A 256 0.57 6.62 35.27
CA GLY A 256 0.98 5.27 35.60
C GLY A 256 1.20 5.11 37.11
N PRO A 257 1.42 3.88 37.61
CA PRO A 257 1.67 3.65 39.03
C PRO A 257 2.87 4.46 39.53
N ASN A 258 2.64 5.46 40.37
CA ASN A 258 3.65 6.43 40.86
C ASN A 258 4.34 7.25 39.75
N GLU A 259 3.69 7.41 38.60
CA GLU A 259 4.17 8.24 37.49
C GLU A 259 3.12 9.31 37.18
N TYR A 260 3.55 10.57 37.16
CA TYR A 260 2.67 11.71 36.91
C TYR A 260 3.19 12.55 35.76
N ALA A 261 2.31 13.01 34.88
CA ALA A 261 2.59 14.09 33.95
C ALA A 261 2.16 15.42 34.55
N PHE A 262 2.95 16.47 34.34
CA PHE A 262 2.57 17.83 34.69
C PHE A 262 2.57 18.74 33.46
N ALA A 263 1.74 19.78 33.52
CA ALA A 263 1.77 20.90 32.60
C ALA A 263 1.68 22.21 33.39
N ALA A 264 2.67 23.08 33.22
CA ALA A 264 2.77 24.36 33.92
C ALA A 264 2.87 25.51 32.92
N ALA A 265 1.89 26.40 32.91
CA ALA A 265 1.89 27.59 32.08
C ALA A 265 2.22 28.82 32.92
N VAL A 266 3.37 29.42 32.68
CA VAL A 266 3.95 30.43 33.55
C VAL A 266 4.20 31.72 32.78
N SER A 267 3.75 32.84 33.36
CA SER A 267 4.15 34.16 32.88
C SER A 267 5.42 34.60 33.59
N PRO A 268 6.47 35.03 32.87
CA PRO A 268 7.63 35.66 33.45
C PRO A 268 7.37 37.11 33.87
N GLY A 269 6.13 37.62 33.75
CA GLY A 269 5.73 38.97 34.19
C GLY A 269 6.36 40.15 33.44
N LEU A 270 7.28 39.89 32.49
CA LEU A 270 8.02 40.87 31.69
C LEU A 270 7.54 40.83 30.25
N THR A 271 6.53 41.62 29.88
CA THR A 271 5.85 41.55 28.58
C THR A 271 6.63 42.06 27.37
N SER A 272 7.76 42.73 27.57
CA SER A 272 8.48 43.42 26.49
C SER A 272 9.59 42.56 25.90
N ALA A 273 9.38 42.11 24.66
CA ALA A 273 10.47 41.66 23.79
C ALA A 273 11.52 42.77 23.65
N ARG A 274 12.81 42.41 23.66
CA ARG A 274 13.88 43.37 23.34
C ARG A 274 13.86 43.61 21.85
N THR A 275 13.77 44.89 21.47
CA THR A 275 14.03 45.25 20.08
C THR A 275 15.52 45.16 19.85
N ILE A 276 15.94 44.33 18.91
CA ILE A 276 17.31 44.30 18.40
C ILE A 276 17.41 45.20 17.18
N ASP A 277 18.52 45.93 17.09
CA ASP A 277 18.84 46.64 15.86
C ASP A 277 19.54 45.65 14.91
N LEU A 278 18.76 45.12 13.97
CA LEU A 278 19.29 44.26 12.91
C LEU A 278 19.98 45.15 11.87
N ALA A 279 21.31 45.11 11.86
CA ALA A 279 22.15 45.81 10.89
C ALA A 279 23.09 44.84 10.13
N PRO A 280 22.58 43.74 9.53
CA PRO A 280 23.43 42.80 8.79
C PRO A 280 24.04 43.50 7.57
N LYS A 281 25.27 43.12 7.23
CA LYS A 281 26.00 43.51 6.01
C LYS A 281 25.96 42.41 4.97
N ARG A 282 26.03 41.14 5.39
CA ARG A 282 26.01 39.95 4.53
C ARG A 282 24.86 39.03 4.95
N VAL A 283 23.93 38.78 4.02
CA VAL A 283 22.73 37.95 4.28
C VAL A 283 22.75 36.72 3.38
N ALA A 284 22.55 35.54 3.94
CA ALA A 284 22.31 34.31 3.18
C ALA A 284 20.80 34.14 2.95
N ILE A 285 20.40 33.81 1.72
CA ILE A 285 19.03 33.43 1.37
C ILE A 285 19.06 31.99 0.87
N TYR A 286 18.41 31.08 1.59
CA TYR A 286 18.13 29.72 1.15
C TYR A 286 16.72 29.74 0.55
N TRP A 287 16.64 29.54 -0.76
CA TRP A 287 15.43 29.67 -1.55
C TRP A 287 15.00 28.31 -2.08
N ASP A 288 13.81 27.88 -1.69
CA ASP A 288 13.23 26.63 -2.17
C ASP A 288 12.86 26.74 -3.65
N GLY A 289 13.40 25.83 -4.45
CA GLY A 289 13.20 25.72 -5.88
C GLY A 289 12.37 24.52 -6.30
N SER A 290 11.72 23.83 -5.37
CA SER A 290 10.97 22.59 -5.60
C SER A 290 9.64 22.81 -6.32
N LEU A 291 9.03 21.72 -6.79
CA LEU A 291 7.77 21.74 -7.53
C LEU A 291 6.57 22.18 -6.68
N SER A 292 6.58 21.93 -5.37
CA SER A 292 5.45 22.19 -4.47
C SER A 292 5.25 23.66 -4.14
N VAL A 293 6.29 24.50 -4.29
CA VAL A 293 6.22 25.94 -4.06
C VAL A 293 5.35 26.63 -5.11
N THR A 294 4.36 27.38 -4.64
CA THR A 294 3.38 28.03 -5.53
C THR A 294 3.83 29.40 -6.01
N GLU A 295 3.37 29.85 -7.19
CA GLU A 295 3.61 31.23 -7.67
C GLU A 295 3.15 32.29 -6.64
N ALA A 296 2.04 32.00 -5.94
CA ALA A 296 1.55 32.88 -4.88
C ALA A 296 2.49 32.90 -3.66
N GLY A 297 3.07 31.77 -3.28
CA GLY A 297 4.10 31.66 -2.25
C GLY A 297 5.34 32.46 -2.59
N GLN A 298 5.86 32.30 -3.81
CA GLN A 298 6.99 33.07 -4.32
C GLN A 298 6.72 34.58 -4.29
N ALA A 299 5.53 35.01 -4.72
CA ALA A 299 5.17 36.42 -4.71
C ALA A 299 5.15 37.00 -3.28
N ARG A 300 4.67 36.24 -2.28
CA ARG A 300 4.73 36.63 -0.86
C ARG A 300 6.16 36.76 -0.38
N ALA A 301 7.02 35.77 -0.65
CA ALA A 301 8.42 35.81 -0.29
C ALA A 301 9.16 36.99 -0.93
N GLN A 302 8.95 37.21 -2.24
CA GLN A 302 9.57 38.34 -2.93
C GLN A 302 9.13 39.68 -2.35
N ALA A 303 7.83 39.86 -2.08
CA ALA A 303 7.33 41.09 -1.45
C ALA A 303 7.96 41.32 -0.06
N PHE A 304 8.14 40.26 0.72
CA PHE A 304 8.84 40.31 1.99
C PHE A 304 10.32 40.71 1.83
N LEU A 305 11.06 40.06 0.93
CA LEU A 305 12.47 40.36 0.68
C LEU A 305 12.67 41.79 0.19
N GLU A 306 11.81 42.31 -0.69
CA GLU A 306 11.86 43.70 -1.15
C GLU A 306 11.69 44.68 0.02
N ALA A 307 10.75 44.40 0.93
CA ALA A 307 10.53 45.21 2.12
C ALA A 307 11.70 45.08 3.13
N PHE A 308 12.24 43.88 3.31
CA PHE A 308 13.42 43.60 4.13
C PHE A 308 14.64 44.41 3.68
N MET A 309 14.99 44.34 2.39
CA MET A 309 16.14 45.05 1.82
C MET A 309 16.00 46.58 1.88
N ARG A 310 14.76 47.07 1.78
CA ARG A 310 14.45 48.50 1.96
C ARG A 310 14.58 48.92 3.43
N GLY A 311 14.14 48.06 4.35
CA GLY A 311 14.19 48.27 5.80
C GLY A 311 15.57 48.08 6.42
N MET A 312 16.53 47.48 5.71
CA MET A 312 17.91 47.23 6.15
C MET A 312 18.92 47.83 5.15
N PRO A 313 19.19 49.15 5.22
CA PRO A 313 20.11 49.81 4.30
C PRO A 313 21.58 49.36 4.45
N THR A 314 21.93 48.70 5.55
CA THR A 314 23.28 48.19 5.86
C THR A 314 23.66 46.94 5.06
N VAL A 315 22.70 46.24 4.46
CA VAL A 315 22.99 45.04 3.66
C VAL A 315 23.77 45.45 2.41
N GLU A 316 24.99 44.96 2.30
CA GLU A 316 25.93 45.21 1.20
C GLU A 316 25.98 44.02 0.22
N GLN A 317 25.84 42.81 0.74
CA GLN A 317 25.90 41.55 -0.02
C GLN A 317 24.80 40.58 0.38
N VAL A 318 24.24 39.88 -0.61
CA VAL A 318 23.29 38.79 -0.45
C VAL A 318 23.84 37.55 -1.16
N ASP A 319 23.94 36.44 -0.45
CA ASP A 319 24.33 35.14 -1.00
C ASP A 319 23.08 34.26 -1.15
N LEU A 320 22.72 33.95 -2.40
CA LEU A 320 21.57 33.12 -2.73
C LEU A 320 22.01 31.66 -2.92
N VAL A 321 21.36 30.76 -2.18
CA VAL A 321 21.44 29.30 -2.32
C VAL A 321 20.05 28.83 -2.73
N VAL A 322 19.93 28.21 -3.89
CA VAL A 322 18.68 27.53 -4.27
C VAL A 322 18.81 26.08 -3.88
N PHE A 323 17.85 25.57 -3.12
CA PHE A 323 17.84 24.18 -2.69
C PHE A 323 16.58 23.47 -3.20
N ARG A 324 16.76 22.19 -3.51
CA ARG A 324 15.79 21.26 -4.10
C ARG A 324 16.45 19.87 -4.15
N ASP A 325 16.27 19.11 -5.22
CA ASP A 325 16.93 17.83 -5.51
C ASP A 325 18.46 17.86 -5.35
N VAL A 326 19.05 19.02 -5.67
CA VAL A 326 20.46 19.34 -5.47
C VAL A 326 20.57 20.80 -5.01
N HIS A 327 21.55 21.07 -4.15
CA HIS A 327 21.88 22.42 -3.72
C HIS A 327 22.68 23.14 -4.82
N GLU A 328 22.13 24.23 -5.35
CA GLU A 328 22.82 25.03 -6.36
C GLU A 328 24.02 25.78 -5.77
N PRO A 329 25.07 26.01 -6.58
CA PRO A 329 26.20 26.85 -6.15
C PRO A 329 25.76 28.23 -5.68
N VAL A 330 26.40 28.72 -4.62
CA VAL A 330 26.13 30.03 -4.03
C VAL A 330 26.29 31.14 -5.08
N ARG A 331 25.25 31.97 -5.25
CA ARG A 331 25.27 33.16 -6.12
C ARG A 331 25.28 34.43 -5.28
N SER A 332 26.35 35.21 -5.36
CA SER A 332 26.50 36.45 -4.60
C SER A 332 26.04 37.69 -5.38
N PHE A 333 25.21 38.50 -4.74
CA PHE A 333 24.68 39.75 -5.29
C PHE A 333 25.09 40.92 -4.38
N ARG A 334 25.68 41.97 -4.97
CA ARG A 334 26.06 43.19 -4.22
C ARG A 334 25.08 44.32 -4.49
N ARG A 335 24.86 45.15 -3.48
CA ARG A 335 24.01 46.34 -3.59
C ARG A 335 24.61 47.35 -4.58
N ARG A 336 23.80 47.81 -5.55
CA ARG A 336 24.22 48.76 -6.59
C ARG A 336 23.52 50.11 -6.44
N GLY A 337 24.08 51.04 -5.65
CA GLY A 337 23.61 52.43 -5.55
C GLY A 337 22.07 52.55 -5.50
N HIS A 338 21.48 53.32 -6.43
CA HIS A 338 20.02 53.49 -6.56
C HIS A 338 19.26 52.25 -7.09
N ARG A 339 19.95 51.30 -7.74
CA ARG A 339 19.32 50.05 -8.25
C ARG A 339 19.16 48.98 -7.16
N GLY A 340 19.73 49.17 -5.98
CA GLY A 340 19.60 48.23 -4.85
C GLY A 340 20.03 46.82 -5.25
N PHE A 341 19.13 45.85 -5.06
CA PHE A 341 19.30 44.43 -5.39
C PHE A 341 18.46 43.97 -6.60
N ALA A 342 18.24 44.85 -7.60
CA ALA A 342 17.44 44.49 -8.79
C ALA A 342 17.92 43.20 -9.50
N ASP A 343 19.23 42.94 -9.52
CA ASP A 343 19.80 41.74 -10.14
C ASP A 343 19.44 40.45 -9.37
N LEU A 344 19.32 40.51 -8.03
CA LEU A 344 18.86 39.39 -7.19
C LEU A 344 17.39 39.07 -7.52
N PHE A 345 16.51 40.06 -7.53
CA PHE A 345 15.09 39.85 -7.83
C PHE A 345 14.85 39.38 -9.27
N ALA A 346 15.69 39.81 -10.21
CA ALA A 346 15.68 39.27 -11.56
C ALA A 346 16.15 37.80 -11.61
N ALA A 347 17.10 37.41 -10.75
CA ALA A 347 17.52 36.02 -10.62
C ALA A 347 16.43 35.14 -9.98
N LEU A 348 15.79 35.60 -8.89
CA LEU A 348 14.70 34.88 -8.23
C LEU A 348 13.53 34.58 -9.18
N LYS A 349 13.13 35.55 -10.00
CA LYS A 349 12.08 35.38 -11.02
C LYS A 349 12.39 34.38 -12.13
N ARG A 350 13.66 33.99 -12.29
CA ARG A 350 14.11 33.01 -13.28
C ARG A 350 14.26 31.61 -12.70
N ILE A 351 14.01 31.43 -11.40
CA ILE A 351 14.08 30.12 -10.76
C ILE A 351 12.80 29.36 -11.10
N GLU A 352 12.93 28.42 -12.01
CA GLU A 352 11.89 27.45 -12.35
C GLU A 352 11.71 26.47 -11.19
N GLN A 353 10.48 26.37 -10.69
CA GLN A 353 10.08 25.45 -9.62
C GLN A 353 10.06 24.02 -10.17
N ASP A 354 10.98 23.18 -9.75
CA ASP A 354 11.20 21.82 -10.27
C ASP A 354 12.16 21.08 -9.35
N GLY A 355 11.89 19.79 -9.11
CA GLY A 355 12.62 18.93 -8.20
C GLY A 355 11.91 18.78 -6.84
N GLY A 356 12.37 17.79 -6.07
CA GLY A 356 11.97 17.60 -4.66
C GLY A 356 12.72 18.54 -3.71
N THR A 357 12.45 18.45 -2.40
CA THR A 357 13.05 19.29 -1.36
C THR A 357 13.89 18.47 -0.39
N ASP A 358 15.08 18.96 -0.03
CA ASP A 358 15.94 18.45 1.03
C ASP A 358 16.37 19.60 1.98
N PHE A 359 15.77 19.69 3.17
CA PHE A 359 16.21 20.69 4.16
C PHE A 359 17.51 20.29 4.85
N PHE A 360 17.74 19.00 5.02
CA PHE A 360 18.82 18.48 5.83
C PHE A 360 20.15 18.41 5.07
N GLY A 361 20.12 18.49 3.74
CA GLY A 361 21.28 18.73 2.88
C GLY A 361 21.80 20.18 2.88
N LEU A 362 21.10 21.13 3.52
CA LEU A 362 21.49 22.55 3.50
C LEU A 362 22.91 22.76 4.03
N THR A 363 23.73 23.48 3.29
CA THR A 363 25.07 23.88 3.76
C THR A 363 25.07 25.35 4.16
N PRO A 364 25.36 25.68 5.44
CA PRO A 364 25.42 27.06 5.90
C PRO A 364 26.45 27.88 5.12
N VAL A 365 26.06 29.07 4.66
CA VAL A 365 26.98 30.03 4.03
C VAL A 365 27.92 30.61 5.10
N PRO A 366 29.24 30.41 5.00
CA PRO A 366 30.17 30.92 6.00
C PRO A 366 30.19 32.45 6.07
N GLU A 367 30.37 32.99 7.28
CA GLU A 367 30.49 34.43 7.57
C GLU A 367 29.23 35.27 7.21
N ALA A 368 28.08 34.65 6.99
CA ALA A 368 26.82 35.38 6.91
C ALA A 368 26.47 35.98 8.29
N ASP A 369 25.98 37.22 8.32
CA ASP A 369 25.51 37.83 9.58
C ASP A 369 24.13 37.27 9.98
N LEU A 370 23.37 36.81 8.99
CA LEU A 370 21.97 36.36 9.13
C LEU A 370 21.57 35.50 7.91
N GLY A 371 20.75 34.48 8.15
CA GLY A 371 20.17 33.62 7.13
C GLY A 371 18.66 33.80 7.02
N LEU A 372 18.12 33.67 5.80
CA LEU A 372 16.69 33.60 5.50
C LEU A 372 16.41 32.28 4.78
N LEU A 373 15.65 31.37 5.40
CA LEU A 373 15.16 30.15 4.75
C LEU A 373 13.74 30.41 4.24
N VAL A 374 13.51 30.30 2.93
CA VAL A 374 12.22 30.54 2.28
C VAL A 374 11.73 29.24 1.66
N SER A 375 10.59 28.72 2.11
CA SER A 375 10.02 27.44 1.64
C SER A 375 8.54 27.32 2.00
N ASP A 376 7.85 26.37 1.37
CA ASP A 376 6.50 25.93 1.72
C ASP A 376 6.46 25.00 2.94
N GLY A 377 7.62 24.44 3.34
CA GLY A 377 7.79 23.60 4.53
C GLY A 377 7.73 22.10 4.26
N ARG A 378 7.72 21.63 3.01
CA ARG A 378 7.72 20.20 2.68
C ARG A 378 9.14 19.67 2.50
N ASP A 379 9.48 18.60 3.23
CA ASP A 379 10.71 17.82 3.01
C ASP A 379 10.33 16.49 2.36
N THR A 380 10.75 16.27 1.12
CA THR A 380 10.38 15.06 0.36
C THR A 380 11.54 14.08 0.22
N LEU A 381 12.78 14.57 0.24
CA LEU A 381 13.98 13.77 0.11
C LEU A 381 14.59 13.37 1.46
N ASN A 382 14.31 14.11 2.55
CA ASN A 382 14.76 13.79 3.90
C ASN A 382 16.26 13.43 3.97
N GLY A 383 17.12 14.32 3.49
CA GLY A 383 18.56 14.07 3.48
C GLY A 383 19.10 13.69 4.87
N PRO A 384 20.16 12.88 4.97
CA PRO A 384 20.65 12.37 6.26
C PRO A 384 21.32 13.44 7.14
N GLY A 385 21.53 14.66 6.63
CA GLY A 385 22.27 15.73 7.30
C GLY A 385 21.54 16.38 8.48
N GLN A 386 22.25 17.27 9.18
CA GLN A 386 21.70 18.14 10.22
C GLN A 386 22.43 19.47 10.15
N PRO A 387 21.92 20.45 9.39
CA PRO A 387 22.65 21.70 9.17
C PRO A 387 22.75 22.50 10.45
N LEU A 388 23.98 22.88 10.80
CA LEU A 388 24.28 23.69 11.98
C LEU A 388 24.63 25.11 11.54
N PHE A 389 23.71 26.04 11.74
CA PHE A 389 23.92 27.45 11.43
C PHE A 389 24.63 28.15 12.58
N ASP A 390 25.80 28.75 12.30
CA ASP A 390 26.57 29.57 13.24
C ASP A 390 26.07 31.02 13.34
N HIS A 391 25.04 31.35 12.56
CA HIS A 391 24.37 32.65 12.47
C HIS A 391 22.85 32.48 12.60
N PRO A 392 22.11 33.51 13.07
CA PRO A 392 20.66 33.42 13.19
C PRO A 392 19.97 33.16 11.85
N LEU A 393 19.20 32.06 11.77
CA LEU A 393 18.37 31.69 10.62
C LEU A 393 16.91 32.06 10.88
N TYR A 394 16.32 32.86 10.01
CA TYR A 394 14.89 33.14 10.02
C TYR A 394 14.20 32.30 8.96
N ALA A 395 13.31 31.40 9.38
CA ALA A 395 12.54 30.57 8.48
C ALA A 395 11.21 31.25 8.12
N LEU A 396 10.94 31.38 6.82
CA LEU A 396 9.86 32.13 6.22
C LEU A 396 8.97 31.16 5.45
N LYS A 397 7.86 30.74 6.05
CA LYS A 397 6.91 29.83 5.41
C LYS A 397 6.01 30.60 4.46
N THR A 398 5.92 30.14 3.22
CA THR A 398 5.19 30.86 2.16
C THR A 398 3.77 30.35 1.94
N GLU A 399 3.46 29.12 2.31
CA GLU A 399 2.21 28.42 2.06
C GLU A 399 1.39 28.25 3.35
N ARG A 400 0.07 28.06 3.21
CA ARG A 400 -0.82 27.85 4.36
C ARG A 400 -0.76 26.40 4.88
N LEU A 401 -0.65 25.44 3.97
CA LEU A 401 -0.43 24.01 4.26
C LEU A 401 1.07 23.71 4.24
N GLY A 402 1.52 22.54 4.69
CA GLY A 402 2.93 22.17 4.82
C GLY A 402 3.42 22.05 6.27
N GLN A 403 4.48 21.28 6.48
CA GLN A 403 5.04 20.97 7.79
C GLN A 403 5.84 22.17 8.34
N ASN A 404 5.67 22.47 9.63
CA ASN A 404 6.28 23.65 10.26
C ASN A 404 7.46 23.26 11.16
N GLU A 405 7.51 22.00 11.56
CA GLU A 405 8.34 21.45 12.61
C GLU A 405 9.82 21.57 12.25
N THR A 406 10.22 21.13 11.06
CA THR A 406 11.60 21.21 10.56
C THR A 406 12.07 22.67 10.41
N MET A 407 11.29 23.52 9.73
CA MET A 407 11.63 24.94 9.55
C MET A 407 11.74 25.69 10.88
N ARG A 408 10.83 25.42 11.82
CA ARG A 408 10.85 26.01 13.17
C ARG A 408 12.06 25.53 13.95
N TYR A 409 12.35 24.23 13.92
CA TYR A 409 13.54 23.64 14.54
C TYR A 409 14.83 24.31 14.06
N LEU A 410 15.05 24.38 12.74
CA LEU A 410 16.24 25.00 12.16
C LEU A 410 16.38 26.50 12.54
N ALA A 411 15.27 27.23 12.52
CA ALA A 411 15.28 28.64 12.89
C ALA A 411 15.57 28.85 14.39
N GLU A 412 15.01 28.03 15.26
CA GLU A 412 15.15 28.18 16.71
C GLU A 412 16.52 27.74 17.23
N GLU A 413 17.06 26.63 16.71
CA GLU A 413 18.40 26.12 17.06
C GLU A 413 19.50 27.10 16.66
N SER A 414 19.35 27.80 15.53
CA SER A 414 20.28 28.85 15.10
C SER A 414 20.17 30.16 15.90
N GLY A 415 19.18 30.29 16.78
CA GLY A 415 18.87 31.52 17.51
C GLY A 415 18.11 32.59 16.71
N GLY A 416 17.55 32.22 15.56
CA GLY A 416 16.61 33.04 14.78
C GLY A 416 15.14 32.80 15.15
N ALA A 417 14.24 32.90 14.17
CA ALA A 417 12.80 32.78 14.40
C ALA A 417 12.02 32.28 13.16
N PHE A 418 10.97 31.51 13.40
CA PHE A 418 9.99 31.10 12.39
C PHE A 418 8.92 32.18 12.16
N ILE A 419 8.57 32.42 10.90
CA ILE A 419 7.57 33.41 10.46
C ILE A 419 6.72 32.81 9.35
N ASP A 420 5.40 32.74 9.56
CA ASP A 420 4.45 32.33 8.54
C ASP A 420 3.97 33.56 7.73
N LEU A 421 4.44 33.68 6.49
CA LEU A 421 4.09 34.76 5.57
C LEU A 421 2.70 34.56 4.93
N SER A 422 2.13 33.37 4.99
CA SER A 422 0.75 33.12 4.55
C SER A 422 -0.27 33.69 5.54
N ALA A 423 0.10 33.74 6.83
CA ALA A 423 -0.73 34.24 7.92
C ALA A 423 -0.39 35.69 8.36
N THR A 424 0.81 36.19 8.04
CA THR A 424 1.34 37.46 8.57
C THR A 424 1.60 38.49 7.48
N LYS A 425 1.18 39.74 7.70
CA LYS A 425 1.52 40.86 6.78
C LYS A 425 3.01 41.19 6.85
N THR A 426 3.59 41.60 5.72
CA THR A 426 5.01 41.90 5.57
C THR A 426 5.58 42.85 6.63
N GLU A 427 4.88 43.93 6.97
CA GLU A 427 5.36 44.89 7.98
C GLU A 427 5.42 44.28 9.38
N ALA A 428 4.43 43.44 9.72
CA ALA A 428 4.38 42.72 10.98
C ALA A 428 5.47 41.64 11.06
N ALA A 429 5.70 40.93 9.96
CA ALA A 429 6.78 39.95 9.84
C ALA A 429 8.16 40.59 10.02
N LEU A 430 8.42 41.76 9.40
CA LEU A 430 9.67 42.51 9.61
C LEU A 430 9.83 43.01 11.04
N ALA A 431 8.74 43.42 11.68
CA ALA A 431 8.75 43.79 13.08
C ALA A 431 9.04 42.59 13.99
N GLN A 432 8.54 41.40 13.64
CA GLN A 432 8.80 40.15 14.34
C GLN A 432 10.29 39.78 14.29
N MET A 433 10.97 39.95 13.15
CA MET A 433 12.42 39.69 13.05
C MET A 433 13.25 40.51 14.04
N LYS A 434 12.87 41.78 14.25
CA LYS A 434 13.56 42.72 15.14
C LYS A 434 13.22 42.51 16.62
N ARG A 435 12.36 41.56 16.95
CA ARG A 435 11.97 41.27 18.33
C ARG A 435 12.68 40.02 18.80
N ARG A 436 13.48 40.14 19.85
CA ARG A 436 13.92 39.00 20.66
C ARG A 436 12.94 38.81 21.80
N PRO A 437 12.09 37.77 21.78
CA PRO A 437 11.16 37.51 22.86
C PRO A 437 11.94 37.18 24.14
N PHE A 438 11.41 37.62 25.28
CA PHE A 438 11.88 37.15 26.59
C PHE A 438 11.27 35.76 26.81
N ARG A 439 12.06 34.71 26.59
CA ARG A 439 11.55 33.33 26.54
C ARG A 439 12.16 32.47 27.63
N LEU A 440 11.57 31.31 27.83
CA LEU A 440 12.15 30.27 28.66
C LEU A 440 13.45 29.78 28.01
N VAL A 441 14.56 29.92 28.72
CA VAL A 441 15.90 29.47 28.31
C VAL A 441 16.14 28.04 28.80
N LYS A 442 15.69 27.74 30.03
CA LYS A 442 15.88 26.42 30.64
C LYS A 442 14.79 26.12 31.65
N ALA A 443 14.36 24.87 31.72
CA ALA A 443 13.53 24.34 32.79
C ALA A 443 14.29 23.18 33.47
N GLU A 444 14.29 23.16 34.80
CA GLU A 444 15.02 22.15 35.59
C GLU A 444 14.19 21.76 36.81
N LEU A 445 14.33 20.52 37.29
CA LEU A 445 13.77 20.03 38.55
C LEU A 445 14.95 19.62 39.45
N PRO A 446 15.48 20.51 40.32
CA PRO A 446 16.75 20.27 41.01
C PRO A 446 16.75 19.10 42.01
N ASP A 447 15.59 18.82 42.62
CA ASP A 447 15.47 17.91 43.78
C ASP A 447 14.69 16.60 43.45
N GLY A 448 14.33 16.36 42.19
CA GLY A 448 13.40 15.29 41.78
C GLY A 448 14.05 14.02 41.21
N ARG A 449 13.35 12.88 41.31
CA ARG A 449 13.56 11.70 40.45
C ARG A 449 12.69 11.87 39.20
N ILE A 450 13.30 12.10 38.04
CA ILE A 450 12.60 12.64 36.86
C ILE A 450 12.74 11.69 35.68
N GLY A 451 11.68 11.61 34.88
CA GLY A 451 11.74 11.09 33.51
C GLY A 451 12.30 12.16 32.57
N GLU A 452 11.53 13.22 32.28
CA GLU A 452 11.92 14.26 31.32
C GLU A 452 11.18 15.59 31.54
N VAL A 453 11.84 16.73 31.31
CA VAL A 453 11.22 18.07 31.34
C VAL A 453 11.49 18.76 30.01
N LEU A 454 10.41 19.13 29.33
CA LEU A 454 10.47 19.77 28.02
C LEU A 454 9.96 21.20 28.14
N PRO A 455 10.83 22.21 27.96
CA PRO A 455 10.39 23.59 27.82
C PRO A 455 9.72 23.75 26.45
N VAL A 456 8.47 24.19 26.41
CA VAL A 456 7.73 24.28 25.16
C VAL A 456 7.55 25.75 24.75
N PRO A 457 8.15 26.19 23.63
CA PRO A 457 7.77 27.44 22.99
C PRO A 457 6.30 27.36 22.56
N THR A 458 5.54 28.40 22.84
CA THR A 458 4.14 28.47 22.41
C THR A 458 3.96 29.70 21.53
N ASP A 459 3.72 29.45 20.25
CA ASP A 459 3.38 30.48 19.30
C ASP A 459 2.14 31.24 19.80
N GLY A 460 2.30 32.55 20.03
CA GLY A 460 1.20 33.44 20.35
C GLY A 460 0.73 33.51 21.81
N LEU A 461 1.32 32.81 22.80
CA LEU A 461 0.86 32.88 24.20
C LEU A 461 1.24 34.16 24.98
N GLU A 462 1.28 35.35 24.35
CA GLU A 462 1.62 36.64 24.99
C GLU A 462 2.59 36.48 26.18
N ASN A 463 3.81 36.00 25.87
CA ASN A 463 4.91 35.92 26.82
C ASN A 463 4.71 34.90 27.96
N ARG A 464 3.86 33.88 27.85
CA ARG A 464 3.84 32.71 28.76
C ARG A 464 4.62 31.53 28.17
N ALA A 465 5.35 30.78 28.99
CA ALA A 465 5.89 29.49 28.58
C ALA A 465 4.99 28.36 29.12
N LEU A 466 4.76 27.35 28.28
CA LEU A 466 4.19 26.07 28.71
C LEU A 466 5.35 25.12 28.97
N VAL A 467 5.36 24.46 30.12
CA VAL A 467 6.39 23.50 30.49
C VAL A 467 5.70 22.21 30.85
N THR A 468 6.10 21.13 30.19
CA THR A 468 5.52 19.80 30.42
C THR A 468 6.62 18.83 30.84
N GLY A 469 6.26 17.79 31.57
CA GLY A 469 7.21 16.75 31.94
C GLY A 469 6.58 15.66 32.78
N THR A 470 7.41 14.69 33.15
CA THR A 470 7.01 13.56 33.99
C THR A 470 7.76 13.54 35.33
N LEU A 471 7.07 13.07 36.36
CA LEU A 471 7.56 12.92 37.73
C LEU A 471 7.43 11.45 38.15
N THR A 472 8.43 10.92 38.84
CA THR A 472 8.39 9.56 39.41
C THR A 472 8.46 9.62 40.95
N GLY A 473 7.55 8.91 41.61
CA GLY A 473 7.48 8.82 43.08
C GLY A 473 6.46 9.77 43.74
N SER A 474 6.49 9.81 45.07
CA SER A 474 5.54 10.57 45.90
C SER A 474 6.24 11.74 46.60
N HIS A 475 5.71 12.97 46.41
CA HIS A 475 5.94 14.24 47.17
C HIS A 475 6.52 15.42 46.34
N PRO A 476 6.39 16.69 46.84
CA PRO A 476 6.52 17.90 46.03
C PRO A 476 7.83 18.00 45.28
N THR A 477 7.77 18.34 44.00
CA THR A 477 8.97 18.66 43.21
C THR A 477 8.99 20.14 42.88
N ARG A 478 10.16 20.78 42.97
CA ARG A 478 10.33 22.20 42.64
C ARG A 478 10.78 22.38 41.20
N LEU A 479 9.93 22.94 40.35
CA LEU A 479 10.25 23.30 38.97
C LEU A 479 10.89 24.69 38.93
N VAL A 480 12.13 24.76 38.46
CA VAL A 480 12.90 25.99 38.29
C VAL A 480 12.92 26.37 36.81
N LEU A 481 12.36 27.53 36.50
CA LEU A 481 12.26 28.09 35.16
C LEU A 481 13.17 29.31 35.02
N ARG A 482 14.11 29.26 34.08
CA ARG A 482 15.05 30.34 33.78
C ARG A 482 14.65 31.03 32.49
N TYR A 483 14.29 32.30 32.56
CA TYR A 483 13.89 33.14 31.42
C TYR A 483 14.97 34.11 31.02
N GLY A 484 15.02 34.49 29.75
CA GLY A 484 16.12 35.25 29.19
C GLY A 484 15.95 35.65 27.72
N PHE A 485 17.02 36.17 27.13
CA PHE A 485 17.11 36.51 25.70
C PHE A 485 18.16 35.63 25.02
N GLY A 486 17.77 34.92 23.95
CA GLY A 486 18.65 33.93 23.32
C GLY A 486 18.97 32.79 24.30
N THR A 487 20.26 32.55 24.54
CA THR A 487 20.77 31.53 25.48
C THR A 487 21.09 32.09 26.87
N SER A 488 20.98 33.41 27.09
CA SER A 488 21.33 34.06 28.35
C SER A 488 20.13 34.17 29.29
N ALA A 489 20.18 33.50 30.45
CA ALA A 489 19.15 33.59 31.49
C ALA A 489 19.31 34.84 32.36
N GLU A 490 18.24 35.62 32.52
CA GLU A 490 18.21 36.86 33.32
C GLU A 490 17.20 36.81 34.49
N ARG A 491 16.22 35.90 34.47
CA ARG A 491 15.20 35.75 35.53
C ARG A 491 14.96 34.29 35.88
N GLN A 492 14.71 33.99 37.15
CA GLN A 492 14.36 32.66 37.65
C GLN A 492 12.95 32.70 38.29
N ILE A 493 12.14 31.69 38.02
CA ILE A 493 10.84 31.44 38.64
C ILE A 493 10.84 30.02 39.19
N GLU A 494 10.32 29.84 40.40
CA GLU A 494 10.21 28.53 41.05
C GLU A 494 8.73 28.20 41.27
N LEU A 495 8.33 26.98 40.91
CA LEU A 495 6.99 26.46 41.11
C LEU A 495 7.05 25.18 41.93
N ASP A 496 6.13 25.07 42.88
CA ASP A 496 5.92 23.81 43.60
C ASP A 496 4.90 22.95 42.83
N LEU A 497 5.33 21.78 42.36
CA LEU A 497 4.46 20.78 41.75
C LEU A 497 3.89 19.88 42.86
N LYS A 498 2.71 20.26 43.39
CA LYS A 498 1.99 19.51 44.44
C LYS A 498 0.58 19.15 43.97
N PRO A 499 0.04 17.96 44.30
CA PRO A 499 -1.35 17.60 44.01
C PRO A 499 -2.38 18.60 44.55
N GLU A 500 -2.10 19.29 45.65
CA GLU A 500 -3.00 20.27 46.27
C GLU A 500 -2.99 21.63 45.57
N THR A 501 -1.91 21.96 44.85
CA THR A 501 -1.76 23.22 44.09
C THR A 501 -2.00 23.03 42.59
N ALA A 502 -2.04 21.78 42.13
CA ALA A 502 -2.35 21.41 40.76
C ALA A 502 -3.83 21.01 40.65
N THR A 503 -4.43 21.31 39.50
CA THR A 503 -5.72 20.69 39.19
C THR A 503 -5.46 19.25 38.78
N GLN A 504 -6.10 18.29 39.45
CA GLN A 504 -6.09 16.90 38.98
C GLN A 504 -7.04 16.76 37.81
N ASP A 505 -6.49 16.76 36.61
CA ASP A 505 -7.21 16.51 35.38
C ASP A 505 -6.49 15.43 34.58
N GLY A 506 -7.22 14.75 33.67
CA GLY A 506 -6.61 13.76 32.78
C GLY A 506 -5.82 14.37 31.62
N PHE A 507 -5.72 15.71 31.55
CA PHE A 507 -5.19 16.41 30.39
C PHE A 507 -3.67 16.57 30.45
N ALA A 508 -3.05 16.75 31.64
CA ALA A 508 -1.59 16.92 31.73
C ALA A 508 -0.80 15.82 30.99
N GLY A 509 -1.26 14.57 31.06
CA GLY A 509 -0.69 13.44 30.31
C GLY A 509 -0.80 13.61 28.79
N GLN A 510 -1.97 14.02 28.30
CA GLN A 510 -2.21 14.29 26.87
C GLN A 510 -1.38 15.47 26.37
N ILE A 511 -1.21 16.53 27.19
CA ILE A 511 -0.37 17.69 26.82
C ILE A 511 1.08 17.25 26.67
N TRP A 512 1.60 16.52 27.66
CA TRP A 512 2.96 16.05 27.64
C TRP A 512 3.21 15.14 26.43
N ALA A 513 2.32 14.18 26.18
CA ALA A 513 2.42 13.28 25.04
C ALA A 513 2.36 14.02 23.69
N GLN A 514 1.42 14.96 23.54
CA GLN A 514 1.34 15.78 22.32
C GLN A 514 2.63 16.59 22.09
N ARG A 515 3.25 17.10 23.15
CA ARG A 515 4.48 17.88 23.05
C ARG A 515 5.69 17.02 22.74
N GLN A 516 5.80 15.85 23.38
CA GLN A 516 6.85 14.91 23.02
C GLN A 516 6.74 14.46 21.56
N MET A 517 5.52 14.16 21.12
CA MET A 517 5.25 13.79 19.73
C MET A 517 5.81 14.85 18.77
N ARG A 518 5.49 16.12 18.97
CA ARG A 518 5.98 17.21 18.11
C ARG A 518 7.50 17.34 18.06
N GLU A 519 8.19 17.12 19.16
CA GLU A 519 9.66 17.17 19.18
C GLU A 519 10.27 16.00 18.39
N TRP A 520 9.72 14.80 18.56
CA TRP A 520 10.18 13.63 17.83
C TRP A 520 9.83 13.68 16.35
N MET A 521 8.74 14.36 15.99
CA MET A 521 8.30 14.61 14.60
C MET A 521 9.26 15.49 13.79
N VAL A 522 10.28 16.11 14.39
CA VAL A 522 11.38 16.76 13.65
C VAL A 522 12.23 15.71 12.93
N PHE A 523 12.40 14.54 13.55
CA PHE A 523 13.12 13.39 13.00
C PHE A 523 12.26 12.13 13.20
N PRO A 524 11.14 12.01 12.47
CA PRO A 524 10.13 10.98 12.74
C PRO A 524 10.74 9.57 12.63
N ASP A 525 11.49 9.29 11.57
CA ASP A 525 12.08 7.96 11.32
C ASP A 525 13.07 7.57 12.42
N ARG A 526 13.92 8.51 12.87
CA ARG A 526 14.87 8.29 13.99
C ARG A 526 14.19 8.07 15.34
N ASN A 527 12.95 8.53 15.51
CA ASN A 527 12.19 8.44 16.75
C ASN A 527 10.98 7.49 16.63
N ARG A 528 10.89 6.67 15.57
CA ARG A 528 9.75 5.80 15.26
C ARG A 528 9.24 5.01 16.47
N GLU A 529 10.11 4.22 17.10
CA GLU A 529 9.73 3.38 18.26
C GLU A 529 9.14 4.20 19.41
N LYS A 530 9.72 5.37 19.69
CA LYS A 530 9.24 6.27 20.74
C LYS A 530 7.88 6.85 20.38
N ILE A 531 7.71 7.27 19.13
CA ILE A 531 6.45 7.79 18.58
C ILE A 531 5.35 6.73 18.65
N VAL A 532 5.64 5.49 18.23
CA VAL A 532 4.69 4.36 18.30
C VAL A 532 4.28 4.07 19.74
N ALA A 533 5.25 3.93 20.66
CA ALA A 533 4.97 3.65 22.06
C ALA A 533 4.14 4.75 22.73
N LEU A 534 4.46 6.02 22.45
CA LEU A 534 3.71 7.16 22.97
C LEU A 534 2.28 7.22 22.39
N SER A 535 2.16 6.97 21.09
CA SER A 535 0.88 6.90 20.38
C SER A 535 -0.05 5.84 20.99
N GLN A 536 0.46 4.62 21.17
CA GLN A 536 -0.30 3.51 21.76
C GLN A 536 -0.68 3.79 23.21
N ARG A 537 0.23 4.38 24.00
CA ARG A 537 -0.01 4.70 25.41
C ARG A 537 -1.07 5.78 25.62
N PHE A 538 -1.11 6.80 24.76
CA PHE A 538 -2.01 7.97 24.91
C PHE A 538 -3.19 8.00 23.94
N GLY A 539 -3.32 7.02 23.05
CA GLY A 539 -4.40 6.98 22.06
C GLY A 539 -4.22 8.01 20.94
N GLN A 540 -2.98 8.37 20.60
CA GLN A 540 -2.67 9.45 19.65
C GLN A 540 -2.28 8.90 18.28
N VAL A 541 -2.91 9.40 17.21
CA VAL A 541 -2.53 9.10 15.82
C VAL A 541 -1.22 9.80 15.48
N SER A 542 -0.33 9.11 14.77
CA SER A 542 0.97 9.63 14.31
C SER A 542 1.25 9.16 12.87
N PRO A 543 2.36 9.56 12.22
CA PRO A 543 2.72 9.00 10.91
C PRO A 543 2.89 7.48 10.91
N PHE A 544 3.18 6.88 12.07
CA PHE A 544 3.47 5.44 12.21
C PHE A 544 2.34 4.65 12.85
N THR A 545 1.28 5.30 13.33
CA THR A 545 0.19 4.65 14.09
C THR A 545 -1.17 5.15 13.67
N THR A 546 -2.16 4.26 13.72
CA THR A 546 -3.55 4.55 13.37
C THR A 546 -4.50 3.86 14.35
N ALA A 547 -5.73 4.37 14.43
CA ALA A 547 -6.79 3.75 15.20
C ALA A 547 -7.57 2.78 14.31
N MET A 548 -7.72 1.54 14.76
CA MET A 548 -8.41 0.48 14.04
C MET A 548 -9.55 -0.10 14.87
N VAL A 549 -10.71 -0.30 14.24
CA VAL A 549 -11.88 -0.90 14.87
C VAL A 549 -12.15 -2.26 14.21
N PHE A 550 -12.19 -3.31 15.01
CA PHE A 550 -12.59 -4.66 14.57
C PHE A 550 -13.98 -5.01 15.10
N GLU A 551 -14.72 -5.80 14.32
CA GLU A 551 -16.09 -6.19 14.59
C GLU A 551 -16.22 -7.41 15.51
N ASP A 552 -15.30 -8.36 15.41
CA ASP A 552 -15.36 -9.63 16.13
C ASP A 552 -14.04 -10.07 16.78
N LEU A 553 -14.12 -11.05 17.67
CA LEU A 553 -12.97 -11.58 18.42
C LEU A 553 -11.92 -12.23 17.51
N SER A 554 -12.34 -12.84 16.39
CA SER A 554 -11.42 -13.54 15.50
C SER A 554 -10.46 -12.56 14.83
N GLN A 555 -10.94 -11.38 14.44
CA GLN A 555 -10.10 -10.30 13.92
C GLN A 555 -9.10 -9.80 14.98
N TYR A 556 -9.54 -9.55 16.22
CA TYR A 556 -8.62 -9.17 17.30
C TYR A 556 -7.55 -10.24 17.56
N LEU A 557 -7.88 -11.54 17.43
CA LEU A 557 -6.93 -12.64 17.57
C LEU A 557 -5.98 -12.76 16.37
N GLU A 558 -6.51 -12.70 15.14
CA GLU A 558 -5.76 -12.79 13.87
C GLU A 558 -4.70 -11.69 13.80
N TYR A 559 -5.08 -10.46 14.16
CA TYR A 559 -4.17 -9.31 14.15
C TYR A 559 -3.45 -9.08 15.50
N GLN A 560 -3.68 -9.94 16.51
CA GLN A 560 -3.25 -9.77 17.92
C GLN A 560 -3.35 -8.34 18.47
N VAL A 561 -4.44 -7.68 18.10
CA VAL A 561 -4.79 -6.38 18.65
C VAL A 561 -5.63 -6.63 19.88
N GLU A 562 -5.19 -6.15 21.04
CA GLU A 562 -5.96 -6.37 22.25
C GLU A 562 -7.26 -5.55 22.20
N PRO A 563 -8.45 -6.17 22.41
CA PRO A 563 -9.71 -5.44 22.37
C PRO A 563 -9.73 -4.22 23.30
N PRO A 564 -10.44 -3.14 22.91
CA PRO A 564 -10.51 -1.92 23.71
C PRO A 564 -11.12 -2.20 25.08
N ALA A 565 -10.75 -1.40 26.08
CA ALA A 565 -11.16 -1.63 27.48
C ALA A 565 -12.69 -1.71 27.69
N MET A 566 -13.48 -1.12 26.79
CA MET A 566 -14.95 -1.22 26.84
C MET A 566 -15.48 -2.63 26.56
N LEU A 567 -14.72 -3.45 25.81
CA LEU A 567 -15.07 -4.83 25.44
C LEU A 567 -14.39 -5.81 26.41
N ALA A 568 -14.64 -5.64 27.72
CA ALA A 568 -13.94 -6.37 28.77
C ALA A 568 -14.05 -7.91 28.64
N ASP A 569 -15.23 -8.41 28.22
CA ASP A 569 -15.47 -9.84 28.02
C ASP A 569 -14.66 -10.39 26.85
N MET A 570 -14.68 -9.69 25.71
CA MET A 570 -13.88 -10.04 24.52
C MET A 570 -12.39 -9.97 24.82
N ARG A 571 -11.94 -8.98 25.59
CA ARG A 571 -10.55 -8.84 26.05
C ARG A 571 -10.11 -9.99 26.95
N ALA A 572 -11.00 -10.51 27.80
CA ALA A 572 -10.72 -11.69 28.62
C ALA A 572 -10.63 -12.96 27.77
N GLN A 573 -11.53 -13.12 26.78
CA GLN A 573 -11.49 -14.22 25.81
C GLN A 573 -10.21 -14.19 24.97
N TYR A 574 -9.87 -13.02 24.43
CA TYR A 574 -8.62 -12.77 23.69
C TYR A 574 -7.39 -13.24 24.48
N ARG A 575 -7.25 -12.79 25.73
CA ARG A 575 -6.12 -13.17 26.61
C ARG A 575 -6.06 -14.66 26.93
N ALA A 576 -7.20 -15.34 26.97
CA ALA A 576 -7.26 -16.78 27.21
C ALA A 576 -6.76 -17.56 25.97
N SER A 577 -7.14 -17.12 24.77
CA SER A 577 -6.80 -17.76 23.50
C SER A 577 -5.34 -17.54 23.04
N LEU A 578 -4.70 -16.44 23.46
CA LEU A 578 -3.32 -16.08 23.04
C LEU A 578 -2.26 -17.18 23.23
N LYS A 579 -2.41 -18.07 24.21
CA LYS A 579 -1.42 -19.14 24.46
C LYS A 579 -1.50 -20.30 23.47
N GLU A 580 -2.69 -20.58 22.97
CA GLU A 580 -2.96 -21.67 22.02
C GLU A 580 -2.51 -21.23 20.62
N THR A 581 -2.89 -20.01 20.23
CA THR A 581 -2.49 -19.39 18.94
C THR A 581 -0.97 -19.22 18.81
N LYS A 582 -0.24 -18.94 19.90
CA LYS A 582 1.23 -18.83 19.83
C LYS A 582 1.91 -20.15 19.47
N HIS A 583 1.38 -21.29 19.92
CA HIS A 583 1.95 -22.58 19.58
C HIS A 583 1.70 -22.94 18.11
N GLU A 584 0.47 -22.74 17.62
CA GLU A 584 0.12 -22.93 16.20
C GLU A 584 0.99 -22.04 15.30
N PHE A 585 1.25 -20.81 15.74
CA PHE A 585 2.13 -19.87 15.06
C PHE A 585 3.57 -20.38 14.91
N ASP A 586 4.19 -20.81 16.01
CA ASP A 586 5.59 -21.28 16.01
C ASP A 586 5.74 -22.51 15.08
N GLU A 587 4.68 -23.32 14.95
CA GLU A 587 4.61 -24.49 14.06
C GLU A 587 4.53 -24.07 12.58
N GLN A 588 3.66 -23.13 12.20
CA GLN A 588 3.52 -22.65 10.82
C GLN A 588 4.76 -21.90 10.30
N VAL A 589 5.43 -21.12 11.15
CA VAL A 589 6.71 -20.49 10.75
C VAL A 589 7.80 -21.54 10.55
N ALA A 590 7.79 -22.62 11.33
CA ALA A 590 8.73 -23.72 11.11
C ALA A 590 8.43 -24.43 9.78
N GLU A 591 7.16 -24.68 9.47
CA GLU A 591 6.70 -25.27 8.20
C GLU A 591 7.13 -24.43 6.99
N TYR A 592 6.84 -23.13 6.95
CA TYR A 592 7.30 -22.25 5.88
C TYR A 592 8.83 -22.29 5.67
N ARG A 593 9.59 -22.33 6.77
CA ARG A 593 11.06 -22.40 6.68
C ARG A 593 11.53 -23.72 6.10
N GLU A 594 10.80 -24.81 6.37
CA GLU A 594 11.04 -26.11 5.74
C GLU A 594 10.64 -26.06 4.25
N ASP A 595 9.50 -25.49 3.88
CA ASP A 595 9.06 -25.37 2.48
C ASP A 595 10.02 -24.55 1.60
N VAL A 596 10.52 -23.42 2.12
CA VAL A 596 11.55 -22.60 1.44
C VAL A 596 12.84 -23.40 1.26
N PHE A 597 13.22 -24.18 2.27
CA PHE A 597 14.41 -25.01 2.21
C PHE A 597 14.25 -26.15 1.20
N ASP A 598 13.12 -26.85 1.21
CA ASP A 598 12.81 -27.96 0.31
C ASP A 598 12.73 -27.47 -1.15
N SER A 599 12.10 -26.32 -1.39
CA SER A 599 12.05 -25.68 -2.71
C SER A 599 13.44 -25.30 -3.22
N TYR A 600 14.29 -24.77 -2.33
CA TYR A 600 15.67 -24.45 -2.68
C TYR A 600 16.51 -25.72 -2.93
N GLU A 601 16.37 -26.77 -2.12
CA GLU A 601 17.04 -28.06 -2.34
C GLU A 601 16.59 -28.70 -3.66
N TYR A 602 15.29 -28.67 -3.97
CA TYR A 602 14.74 -29.14 -5.23
C TYR A 602 15.43 -28.46 -6.44
N VAL A 603 15.61 -27.13 -6.41
CA VAL A 603 16.37 -26.40 -7.44
C VAL A 603 17.84 -26.84 -7.48
N GLN A 604 18.46 -27.12 -6.33
CA GLN A 604 19.85 -27.62 -6.29
C GLN A 604 19.99 -29.06 -6.81
N GLU A 605 18.99 -29.92 -6.66
CA GLU A 605 18.98 -31.28 -7.21
C GLU A 605 18.85 -31.26 -8.75
N HIS A 606 17.96 -30.40 -9.27
CA HIS A 606 17.76 -30.20 -10.71
C HIS A 606 18.92 -29.53 -11.43
N ARG A 607 19.97 -29.13 -10.70
CA ARG A 607 21.27 -28.73 -11.26
C ARG A 607 22.00 -29.88 -11.98
N SER A 608 21.61 -31.14 -11.76
CA SER A 608 22.35 -32.34 -12.17
C SER A 608 22.95 -32.28 -13.59
N ASP A 609 24.16 -32.84 -13.75
CA ASP A 609 24.88 -32.95 -15.04
C ASP A 609 24.23 -33.94 -16.04
N GLU A 610 23.09 -34.53 -15.67
CA GLU A 610 22.45 -35.69 -16.30
C GLU A 610 21.57 -35.35 -17.51
N TYR A 611 21.29 -34.07 -17.77
CA TYR A 611 20.49 -33.69 -18.94
C TYR A 611 21.22 -34.02 -20.25
N PRO A 612 20.54 -34.65 -21.22
CA PRO A 612 21.16 -35.18 -22.43
C PRO A 612 21.42 -34.08 -23.49
N LEU A 613 22.22 -33.08 -23.14
CA LEU A 613 22.60 -31.98 -24.03
C LEU A 613 23.38 -32.45 -25.28
N GLU A 614 24.05 -33.61 -25.20
CA GLU A 614 24.83 -34.17 -26.31
C GLU A 614 23.95 -34.81 -27.41
N THR A 615 22.72 -35.22 -27.07
CA THR A 615 21.79 -35.83 -28.04
C THR A 615 20.87 -34.80 -28.70
N LEU A 616 20.64 -33.67 -28.04
CA LEU A 616 19.87 -32.55 -28.54
C LEU A 616 20.75 -31.70 -29.48
N LYS A 617 20.20 -31.28 -30.62
CA LYS A 617 20.88 -30.37 -31.55
C LYS A 617 20.21 -29.00 -31.49
N PRO A 618 20.98 -27.88 -31.49
CA PRO A 618 20.36 -26.56 -31.56
C PRO A 618 19.62 -26.49 -32.89
N GLU A 619 18.34 -26.15 -32.85
CA GLU A 619 17.56 -26.04 -34.07
C GLU A 619 18.00 -24.79 -34.84
N LYS A 620 18.81 -24.98 -35.90
CA LYS A 620 19.37 -23.89 -36.73
C LYS A 620 18.32 -22.98 -37.39
N ARG A 621 17.04 -23.38 -37.37
CA ARG A 621 15.91 -22.73 -38.02
C ARG A 621 14.62 -23.00 -37.24
N PHE A 622 14.71 -22.98 -35.91
CA PHE A 622 13.51 -23.02 -35.07
C PHE A 622 12.68 -21.78 -35.38
N ASP A 623 11.48 -21.98 -35.91
CA ASP A 623 10.54 -20.89 -36.14
C ASP A 623 9.86 -20.56 -34.83
N TRP A 624 10.53 -19.72 -34.03
CA TRP A 624 9.99 -19.26 -32.76
C TRP A 624 8.66 -18.54 -32.94
N ARG A 625 8.37 -17.95 -34.12
CA ARG A 625 7.05 -17.36 -34.39
C ARG A 625 6.00 -18.44 -34.52
N ALA A 626 6.29 -19.53 -35.21
CA ALA A 626 5.37 -20.66 -35.29
C ALA A 626 5.15 -21.33 -33.92
N ALA A 627 6.18 -21.39 -33.06
CA ALA A 627 6.04 -21.91 -31.70
C ALA A 627 5.25 -20.97 -30.79
N LEU A 628 5.46 -19.66 -30.91
CA LEU A 628 4.70 -18.63 -30.22
C LEU A 628 3.26 -18.58 -30.73
N GLU A 629 3.05 -18.69 -32.04
CA GLU A 629 1.73 -18.80 -32.68
C GLU A 629 1.06 -20.11 -32.30
N ALA A 630 1.78 -21.21 -32.07
CA ALA A 630 1.21 -22.46 -31.59
C ALA A 630 0.85 -22.39 -30.09
N ALA A 631 1.67 -21.72 -29.27
CA ALA A 631 1.37 -21.46 -27.86
C ALA A 631 0.20 -20.47 -27.72
N GLN A 632 0.21 -19.38 -28.49
CA GLN A 632 -0.88 -18.42 -28.57
C GLN A 632 -2.12 -19.06 -29.19
N ALA A 633 -2.00 -19.88 -30.23
CA ALA A 633 -3.14 -20.62 -30.78
C ALA A 633 -3.60 -21.74 -29.86
N PHE A 634 -2.80 -22.23 -28.91
CA PHE A 634 -3.26 -23.16 -27.87
C PHE A 634 -4.08 -22.40 -26.81
N ILE A 635 -3.63 -21.20 -26.45
CA ILE A 635 -4.36 -20.23 -25.62
C ILE A 635 -5.67 -19.80 -26.32
N ASP A 636 -5.62 -19.51 -27.61
CA ASP A 636 -6.76 -19.09 -28.44
C ASP A 636 -7.65 -20.30 -28.86
N ALA A 637 -7.11 -21.52 -28.98
CA ALA A 637 -7.86 -22.75 -29.32
C ALA A 637 -8.42 -23.48 -28.11
N GLY A 638 -8.22 -22.95 -26.89
CA GLY A 638 -9.12 -23.20 -25.77
C GLY A 638 -10.58 -22.77 -26.07
N ASP A 639 -10.80 -22.07 -27.20
CA ASP A 639 -12.07 -21.41 -27.57
C ASP A 639 -12.80 -21.94 -28.83
N GLU A 640 -12.42 -23.06 -29.49
CA GLU A 640 -13.25 -23.67 -30.57
C GLU A 640 -13.27 -25.23 -30.63
N GLU A 641 -14.49 -25.81 -30.59
CA GLU A 641 -14.81 -27.24 -30.80
C GLU A 641 -14.84 -27.68 -32.28
N VAL A 642 -14.26 -28.86 -32.58
CA VAL A 642 -14.75 -29.85 -33.58
C VAL A 642 -14.33 -31.24 -33.06
N GLY A 643 -15.10 -32.32 -32.95
CA GLY A 643 -16.36 -32.78 -33.55
C GLY A 643 -16.21 -34.29 -33.85
N ASP A 644 -16.98 -35.15 -33.17
CA ASP A 644 -16.88 -36.63 -33.14
C ASP A 644 -17.09 -37.36 -34.49
N THR A 645 -16.45 -38.54 -34.65
CA THR A 645 -17.08 -39.70 -35.31
C THR A 645 -16.69 -41.05 -34.66
N GLU A 646 -17.73 -41.87 -34.46
CA GLU A 646 -17.82 -43.19 -33.81
C GLU A 646 -17.06 -44.34 -34.54
N ASP A 647 -16.53 -45.34 -33.80
CA ASP A 647 -17.19 -46.66 -33.60
C ASP A 647 -16.29 -47.78 -33.00
N ALA A 648 -16.95 -48.62 -32.19
CA ALA A 648 -16.78 -50.08 -32.00
C ALA A 648 -15.91 -50.71 -30.88
N GLU A 649 -16.65 -51.28 -29.92
CA GLU A 649 -16.57 -52.64 -29.32
C GLU A 649 -15.68 -52.96 -28.09
N SER A 650 -16.35 -53.12 -26.94
CA SER A 650 -15.94 -53.92 -25.77
C SER A 650 -16.05 -55.45 -26.06
N PRO A 651 -15.47 -56.41 -25.28
CA PRO A 651 -16.06 -56.76 -23.96
C PRO A 651 -15.21 -57.53 -22.90
N SER A 652 -15.76 -57.54 -21.66
CA SER A 652 -15.78 -58.63 -20.66
C SER A 652 -14.54 -58.83 -19.77
N SER A 653 -14.58 -59.20 -18.47
CA SER A 653 -15.64 -59.76 -17.59
C SER A 653 -15.22 -59.68 -16.10
N THR A 654 -16.21 -59.47 -15.22
CA THR A 654 -16.29 -59.76 -13.75
C THR A 654 -16.06 -61.26 -13.41
N PRO A 655 -15.95 -61.76 -12.14
CA PRO A 655 -16.56 -61.25 -10.87
C PRO A 655 -15.79 -61.45 -9.52
N SER A 656 -16.32 -60.83 -8.45
CA SER A 656 -16.10 -61.08 -6.99
C SER A 656 -16.59 -62.49 -6.54
N PRO A 657 -16.45 -63.02 -5.27
CA PRO A 657 -16.97 -62.41 -4.00
C PRO A 657 -16.38 -62.87 -2.62
N GLY A 658 -16.78 -62.16 -1.54
CA GLY A 658 -17.01 -62.68 -0.17
C GLY A 658 -15.85 -62.55 0.84
N SER A 659 -16.03 -62.33 2.15
CA SER A 659 -17.20 -62.09 3.02
C SER A 659 -16.77 -61.75 4.46
N ARG A 660 -17.48 -60.81 5.10
CA ARG A 660 -17.92 -60.72 6.52
C ARG A 660 -16.97 -60.88 7.75
N LYS A 661 -16.96 -59.78 8.52
CA LYS A 661 -17.37 -59.57 9.95
C LYS A 661 -16.44 -59.85 11.16
N SER A 662 -16.40 -58.79 11.99
CA SER A 662 -16.59 -58.66 13.46
C SER A 662 -15.41 -58.69 14.44
N ALA A 663 -15.15 -57.49 15.00
CA ALA A 663 -15.30 -57.06 16.40
C ALA A 663 -14.34 -57.53 17.53
N ASP A 664 -13.83 -56.48 18.20
CA ASP A 664 -13.56 -56.26 19.63
C ASP A 664 -12.20 -56.58 20.30
N THR A 665 -11.54 -55.45 20.65
CA THR A 665 -10.79 -55.03 21.87
C THR A 665 -9.53 -55.76 22.36
N PHE A 666 -8.43 -55.01 22.56
CA PHE A 666 -7.72 -54.69 23.83
C PHE A 666 -6.43 -53.84 23.56
N PRO A 667 -5.81 -53.18 24.57
CA PRO A 667 -4.89 -52.04 24.41
C PRO A 667 -3.38 -52.35 24.57
N VAL A 668 -2.58 -51.45 23.98
CA VAL A 668 -1.22 -50.95 24.35
C VAL A 668 -0.01 -51.90 24.33
N VAL A 669 0.87 -51.60 23.35
CA VAL A 669 2.36 -51.65 23.27
C VAL A 669 3.04 -53.01 23.12
N ALA A 670 3.45 -53.29 21.87
CA ALA A 670 4.84 -53.36 21.39
C ALA A 670 4.94 -54.28 20.17
N MET A 671 5.41 -53.77 19.01
CA MET A 671 6.44 -54.40 18.17
C MET A 671 6.53 -53.79 16.74
N VAL A 672 7.76 -53.37 16.42
CA VAL A 672 8.44 -53.31 15.11
C VAL A 672 7.98 -52.21 14.11
N PRO A 673 8.89 -51.28 13.71
CA PRO A 673 8.63 -50.38 12.59
C PRO A 673 8.50 -51.19 11.30
N SER A 674 7.48 -50.90 10.51
CA SER A 674 7.39 -51.33 9.12
C SER A 674 8.52 -50.62 8.37
N ASP A 675 9.51 -51.38 7.88
CA ASP A 675 10.63 -50.91 7.04
C ASP A 675 10.19 -50.44 5.63
N LYS A 676 9.06 -49.71 5.53
CA LYS A 676 8.47 -49.24 4.27
C LYS A 676 7.83 -47.87 4.44
N PRO A 677 7.97 -46.98 3.44
CA PRO A 677 7.42 -45.63 3.47
C PRO A 677 5.89 -45.63 3.60
N SER A 678 5.36 -44.52 4.12
CA SER A 678 3.93 -44.28 4.26
C SER A 678 3.55 -42.89 3.73
N VAL A 679 2.27 -42.71 3.44
CA VAL A 679 1.67 -41.41 3.08
C VAL A 679 0.57 -41.14 4.09
N ARG A 680 0.53 -39.98 4.74
CA ARG A 680 -0.54 -39.62 5.68
C ARG A 680 -0.99 -38.18 5.53
N GLY A 681 -2.13 -37.81 6.08
CA GLY A 681 -2.58 -36.42 6.09
C GLY A 681 -3.95 -36.27 6.71
N THR A 682 -4.49 -35.06 6.67
CA THR A 682 -5.80 -34.68 7.16
C THR A 682 -6.54 -33.86 6.11
N LEU A 683 -7.82 -34.14 5.91
CA LEU A 683 -8.69 -33.40 5.00
C LEU A 683 -9.64 -32.50 5.78
N ARG A 684 -9.68 -31.23 5.43
CA ARG A 684 -10.55 -30.21 6.04
C ARG A 684 -11.40 -29.51 4.99
N ASP A 685 -12.54 -28.95 5.36
CA ASP A 685 -13.33 -28.13 4.44
C ASP A 685 -12.84 -26.66 4.43
N ALA A 686 -13.45 -25.82 3.60
CA ALA A 686 -13.16 -24.39 3.51
C ALA A 686 -13.45 -23.61 4.82
N ARG A 687 -14.04 -24.25 5.84
CA ARG A 687 -14.28 -23.70 7.18
C ARG A 687 -13.34 -24.31 8.23
N GLY A 688 -12.32 -25.06 7.80
CA GLY A 688 -11.35 -25.74 8.65
C GLY A 688 -11.89 -26.97 9.38
N GLN A 689 -13.12 -27.42 9.12
CA GLN A 689 -13.71 -28.58 9.78
C GLN A 689 -13.20 -29.88 9.13
N PRO A 690 -12.84 -30.92 9.91
CA PRO A 690 -12.38 -32.18 9.37
C PRO A 690 -13.45 -32.88 8.51
N VAL A 691 -13.06 -33.36 7.33
CA VAL A 691 -13.95 -34.01 6.37
C VAL A 691 -13.75 -35.52 6.44
N ALA A 692 -14.63 -36.19 7.18
CA ALA A 692 -14.62 -37.64 7.33
C ALA A 692 -15.17 -38.39 6.10
N GLY A 693 -14.69 -39.60 5.86
CA GLY A 693 -15.21 -40.48 4.81
C GLY A 693 -14.88 -40.06 3.36
N VAL A 694 -13.83 -39.28 3.16
CA VAL A 694 -13.29 -38.98 1.83
C VAL A 694 -12.48 -40.18 1.36
N GLN A 695 -12.70 -40.63 0.13
CA GLN A 695 -11.90 -41.67 -0.50
C GLN A 695 -10.57 -41.08 -0.98
N VAL A 696 -9.47 -41.49 -0.35
CA VAL A 696 -8.11 -41.09 -0.69
C VAL A 696 -7.45 -42.22 -1.48
N THR A 697 -6.98 -41.97 -2.70
CA THR A 697 -6.27 -42.94 -3.53
C THR A 697 -4.83 -42.50 -3.79
N VAL A 698 -3.87 -43.29 -3.33
CA VAL A 698 -2.43 -43.15 -3.61
C VAL A 698 -2.09 -44.02 -4.82
N THR A 699 -1.84 -43.42 -5.98
CA THR A 699 -1.63 -44.12 -7.25
C THR A 699 -0.16 -44.05 -7.67
N PRO A 700 0.54 -45.19 -7.87
CA PRO A 700 1.89 -45.16 -8.43
C PRO A 700 1.87 -44.64 -9.87
N VAL A 701 2.78 -43.72 -10.20
CA VAL A 701 2.94 -43.20 -11.56
C VAL A 701 3.49 -44.32 -12.47
N SER A 702 2.83 -44.57 -13.59
CA SER A 702 3.16 -45.69 -14.47
C SER A 702 4.55 -45.53 -15.10
N GLY A 703 5.43 -46.51 -14.91
CA GLY A 703 6.80 -46.52 -15.47
C GLY A 703 7.90 -46.11 -14.49
N GLU A 704 7.55 -45.45 -13.38
CA GLU A 704 8.52 -44.92 -12.40
C GLU A 704 8.44 -45.60 -11.03
N SER A 705 7.35 -46.34 -10.74
CA SER A 705 7.07 -46.91 -9.42
C SER A 705 6.56 -48.36 -9.47
N GLN A 706 7.07 -49.23 -8.59
CA GLN A 706 6.54 -50.59 -8.42
C GLN A 706 5.53 -50.65 -7.26
N GLY A 707 4.23 -50.57 -7.56
CA GLY A 707 3.18 -50.69 -6.55
C GLY A 707 1.79 -50.86 -7.15
N LYS A 708 0.81 -51.19 -6.30
CA LYS A 708 -0.61 -51.07 -6.65
C LYS A 708 -1.16 -49.78 -6.03
N PRO A 709 -2.16 -49.13 -6.65
CA PRO A 709 -2.87 -48.04 -6.01
C PRO A 709 -3.42 -48.47 -4.65
N VAL A 710 -3.27 -47.61 -3.64
CA VAL A 710 -3.80 -47.82 -2.30
C VAL A 710 -4.93 -46.83 -2.08
N THR A 711 -6.14 -47.33 -1.91
CA THR A 711 -7.31 -46.51 -1.59
C THR A 711 -7.71 -46.72 -0.14
N LEU A 712 -7.93 -45.62 0.58
CA LEU A 712 -8.38 -45.58 1.95
C LEU A 712 -9.43 -44.47 2.13
N THR A 713 -10.03 -44.37 3.32
CA THR A 713 -10.99 -43.31 3.63
C THR A 713 -10.55 -42.52 4.86
N THR A 714 -10.80 -41.22 4.87
CA THR A 714 -10.52 -40.39 6.04
C THR A 714 -11.38 -40.77 7.25
N ASP A 715 -10.83 -40.65 8.46
CA ASP A 715 -11.52 -40.86 9.73
C ASP A 715 -12.37 -39.65 10.18
N GLU A 716 -12.96 -39.71 11.38
CA GLU A 716 -13.80 -38.62 11.93
C GLU A 716 -13.04 -37.30 12.14
N GLN A 717 -11.71 -37.35 12.21
CA GLN A 717 -10.82 -36.20 12.31
C GLN A 717 -10.27 -35.78 10.94
N GLY A 718 -10.79 -36.36 9.85
CA GLY A 718 -10.34 -36.11 8.49
C GLY A 718 -9.00 -36.78 8.17
N ALA A 719 -8.42 -37.58 9.07
CA ALA A 719 -7.09 -38.14 8.92
C ALA A 719 -7.08 -39.40 8.04
N TYR A 720 -6.01 -39.58 7.28
CA TYR A 720 -5.76 -40.75 6.44
C TYR A 720 -4.28 -41.17 6.55
N GLU A 721 -4.00 -42.47 6.47
CA GLU A 721 -2.63 -43.01 6.43
C GLU A 721 -2.56 -44.30 5.59
N ALA A 722 -1.81 -44.25 4.48
CA ALA A 722 -1.43 -45.38 3.65
C ALA A 722 -0.02 -45.85 4.03
N THR A 723 0.09 -47.04 4.63
CA THR A 723 1.39 -47.63 5.03
C THR A 723 1.85 -48.73 4.08
N GLY A 724 3.15 -49.01 4.07
CA GLY A 724 3.70 -50.16 3.34
C GLY A 724 3.85 -49.93 1.84
N LEU A 725 3.95 -48.67 1.41
CA LEU A 725 4.16 -48.29 0.01
C LEU A 725 5.58 -48.69 -0.43
N ALA A 726 5.77 -48.86 -1.74
CA ALA A 726 7.11 -49.06 -2.28
C ALA A 726 7.78 -47.70 -2.48
N LEU A 727 9.09 -47.70 -2.69
CA LEU A 727 9.81 -46.52 -3.14
C LEU A 727 9.40 -46.19 -4.58
N GLY A 728 9.20 -44.91 -4.88
CA GLY A 728 8.79 -44.44 -6.20
C GLY A 728 7.91 -43.19 -6.14
N ARG A 729 7.56 -42.68 -7.32
CA ARG A 729 6.64 -41.56 -7.56
C ARG A 729 5.17 -41.98 -7.50
N TYR A 730 4.35 -41.24 -6.75
CA TYR A 730 2.94 -41.47 -6.53
C TYR A 730 2.12 -40.19 -6.71
N THR A 731 0.86 -40.30 -7.10
CA THR A 731 -0.14 -39.23 -7.04
C THR A 731 -1.17 -39.53 -5.95
N LEU A 732 -1.78 -38.47 -5.41
CA LEU A 732 -2.88 -38.56 -4.45
C LEU A 732 -4.16 -38.03 -5.10
N SER A 733 -5.27 -38.74 -4.98
CA SER A 733 -6.61 -38.22 -5.31
C SER A 733 -7.56 -38.37 -4.12
N PHE A 734 -8.51 -37.45 -4.02
CA PHE A 734 -9.48 -37.31 -2.96
C PHE A 734 -10.88 -37.20 -3.58
N GLU A 735 -11.79 -38.11 -3.22
CA GLU A 735 -13.14 -38.16 -3.79
C GLU A 735 -14.21 -38.27 -2.69
N LYS A 736 -15.26 -37.46 -2.76
CA LYS A 736 -16.43 -37.55 -1.88
C LYS A 736 -17.67 -36.92 -2.53
N GLU A 737 -18.81 -37.61 -2.46
CA GLU A 737 -20.06 -37.28 -3.19
C GLU A 737 -20.62 -35.85 -2.97
N GLU A 738 -20.25 -35.18 -1.88
CA GLU A 738 -20.67 -33.79 -1.57
C GLU A 738 -19.55 -32.75 -1.76
N TYR A 739 -18.38 -33.13 -2.28
CA TYR A 739 -17.19 -32.30 -2.40
C TYR A 739 -16.59 -32.41 -3.80
N HIS A 740 -15.90 -31.36 -4.25
CA HIS A 740 -15.11 -31.43 -5.49
C HIS A 740 -14.01 -32.49 -5.33
N ASN A 741 -13.82 -33.31 -6.37
CA ASN A 741 -12.68 -34.22 -6.42
C ASN A 741 -11.40 -33.38 -6.49
N ALA A 742 -10.38 -33.78 -5.76
CA ALA A 742 -9.09 -33.10 -5.74
C ALA A 742 -7.97 -34.10 -5.99
N SER A 743 -6.88 -33.67 -6.63
CA SER A 743 -5.66 -34.45 -6.76
C SER A 743 -4.43 -33.60 -6.50
N LYS A 744 -3.34 -34.22 -6.05
CA LYS A 744 -2.05 -33.56 -5.84
C LYS A 744 -1.04 -33.99 -6.90
N GLN A 745 -0.12 -33.09 -7.20
CA GLN A 745 1.00 -33.35 -8.09
C GLN A 745 1.81 -34.59 -7.62
N PRO A 746 2.51 -35.28 -8.54
CA PRO A 746 3.21 -36.50 -8.20
C PRO A 746 4.38 -36.25 -7.22
N PHE A 747 4.42 -36.98 -6.12
CA PHE A 747 5.48 -36.90 -5.10
C PHE A 747 6.30 -38.20 -5.05
N THR A 748 7.56 -38.13 -4.63
CA THR A 748 8.47 -39.30 -4.60
C THR A 748 8.69 -39.79 -3.16
N LEU A 749 8.40 -41.07 -2.91
CA LEU A 749 8.74 -41.73 -1.65
C LEU A 749 10.17 -42.26 -1.70
N VAL A 750 11.04 -41.67 -0.87
CA VAL A 750 12.46 -42.03 -0.73
C VAL A 750 12.75 -42.49 0.71
N GLY A 751 13.45 -43.62 0.87
CA GLY A 751 13.81 -44.17 2.19
C GLY A 751 12.63 -44.71 3.02
N ASP A 752 12.74 -44.63 4.34
CA ASP A 752 11.71 -45.02 5.32
C ASP A 752 10.78 -43.86 5.71
N ARG A 753 10.82 -42.76 4.96
CA ARG A 753 10.10 -41.52 5.30
C ARG A 753 8.59 -41.64 5.06
N THR A 754 7.85 -40.95 5.92
CA THR A 754 6.41 -40.74 5.77
C THR A 754 6.16 -39.42 5.05
N PHE A 755 5.52 -39.45 3.89
CA PHE A 755 5.07 -38.25 3.18
C PHE A 755 3.77 -37.75 3.81
N ARG A 756 3.74 -36.50 4.27
CA ARG A 756 2.53 -35.90 4.85
C ARG A 756 1.87 -34.96 3.84
N CYS A 757 0.57 -35.08 3.64
CA CYS A 757 -0.21 -34.25 2.72
C CYS A 757 -1.55 -33.89 3.35
N ASP A 758 -1.61 -32.76 4.05
CA ASP A 758 -2.88 -32.18 4.47
C ASP A 758 -3.55 -31.49 3.26
N ALA A 759 -4.88 -31.53 3.14
CA ALA A 759 -5.55 -30.88 2.01
C ALA A 759 -6.95 -30.37 2.36
N HIS A 760 -7.41 -29.37 1.60
CA HIS A 760 -8.75 -28.83 1.74
C HIS A 760 -9.68 -29.39 0.66
N MET A 761 -10.90 -29.75 1.05
CA MET A 761 -11.96 -30.15 0.14
C MET A 761 -13.06 -29.10 0.13
N TRP A 762 -13.44 -28.69 -1.08
CA TRP A 762 -14.51 -27.75 -1.29
C TRP A 762 -15.83 -28.47 -1.36
N LYS A 763 -16.73 -28.17 -0.42
CA LYS A 763 -18.08 -28.74 -0.44
C LYS A 763 -18.80 -28.16 -1.65
N ILE A 764 -19.36 -29.02 -2.50
CA ILE A 764 -20.14 -28.60 -3.66
C ILE A 764 -21.29 -27.74 -3.13
N PRO A 765 -21.33 -26.41 -3.40
CA PRO A 765 -22.35 -25.55 -2.84
C PRO A 765 -23.72 -25.96 -3.41
N TYR A 766 -24.64 -26.29 -2.52
CA TYR A 766 -26.07 -26.29 -2.87
C TYR A 766 -26.46 -24.83 -3.10
N TYR A 767 -27.10 -24.52 -4.24
CA TYR A 767 -27.54 -23.22 -4.81
C TYR A 767 -26.60 -22.69 -5.90
N GLU A 768 -27.01 -22.56 -7.16
CA GLU A 768 -28.21 -21.83 -7.62
C GLU A 768 -29.23 -22.69 -8.38
N GLN A 769 -30.47 -22.76 -7.88
CA GLN A 769 -31.63 -23.16 -8.69
C GLN A 769 -32.43 -21.88 -8.96
N ILE A 770 -32.51 -21.44 -10.22
CA ILE A 770 -33.43 -20.35 -10.60
C ILE A 770 -34.86 -20.86 -10.38
N LYS A 771 -35.47 -20.47 -9.26
CA LYS A 771 -36.88 -20.74 -8.92
C LYS A 771 -37.74 -19.56 -9.32
N MET A 772 -38.52 -19.72 -10.39
CA MET A 772 -39.39 -18.66 -10.89
C MET A 772 -40.80 -18.80 -10.33
N THR A 773 -41.47 -17.70 -9.98
CA THR A 773 -42.85 -17.70 -9.45
C THR A 773 -43.77 -16.94 -10.40
N PHE A 774 -44.86 -17.55 -10.86
CA PHE A 774 -45.83 -16.88 -11.74
C PHE A 774 -47.26 -17.11 -11.27
N GLU A 775 -48.13 -16.10 -11.43
CA GLU A 775 -49.52 -16.08 -10.94
C GLU A 775 -50.49 -15.99 -12.12
N THR A 776 -51.34 -17.01 -12.29
CA THR A 776 -52.29 -17.09 -13.42
C THR A 776 -53.64 -16.48 -13.05
N LYS A 777 -54.26 -15.70 -13.94
CA LYS A 777 -55.51 -14.95 -13.64
C LYS A 777 -56.81 -15.70 -13.99
N GLU A 778 -56.81 -16.66 -14.94
CA GLU A 778 -57.90 -17.62 -15.25
C GLU A 778 -57.32 -18.93 -15.84
N HIS A 779 -58.11 -19.87 -16.38
CA HIS A 779 -57.60 -21.10 -17.03
C HIS A 779 -56.60 -20.74 -18.14
N VAL A 780 -55.31 -20.83 -17.84
CA VAL A 780 -54.24 -20.51 -18.79
C VAL A 780 -53.36 -21.73 -18.96
N GLU A 781 -53.24 -22.15 -20.22
CA GLU A 781 -52.26 -23.12 -20.67
C GLU A 781 -50.90 -22.43 -20.73
N ILE A 782 -49.95 -22.92 -19.96
CA ILE A 782 -48.59 -22.39 -19.93
C ILE A 782 -47.80 -23.17 -20.96
N THR A 783 -47.29 -22.46 -21.94
CA THR A 783 -46.41 -23.04 -22.95
C THR A 783 -45.04 -22.40 -22.88
N GLY A 784 -44.02 -23.10 -23.33
CA GLY A 784 -42.69 -22.54 -23.33
C GLY A 784 -41.71 -23.35 -24.13
N THR A 785 -40.51 -22.83 -24.31
CA THR A 785 -39.42 -23.51 -25.01
C THR A 785 -38.17 -23.47 -24.15
N VAL A 786 -37.53 -24.63 -24.00
CA VAL A 786 -36.21 -24.76 -23.37
C VAL A 786 -35.19 -24.77 -24.50
N LEU A 787 -34.27 -23.82 -24.47
CA LEU A 787 -33.22 -23.64 -25.46
C LEU A 787 -31.85 -23.59 -24.77
N ALA A 788 -30.80 -23.98 -25.47
CA ALA A 788 -29.44 -23.62 -25.09
C ALA A 788 -29.16 -22.14 -25.44
N LYS A 789 -28.08 -21.58 -24.88
CA LYS A 789 -27.66 -20.17 -25.09
C LYS A 789 -27.42 -19.81 -26.56
N ASP A 790 -26.98 -20.75 -27.36
CA ASP A 790 -26.83 -20.66 -28.82
C ASP A 790 -28.17 -20.66 -29.59
N GLY A 791 -29.29 -20.89 -28.90
CA GLY A 791 -30.64 -20.97 -29.46
C GLY A 791 -31.10 -22.37 -29.84
N THR A 792 -30.29 -23.41 -29.61
CA THR A 792 -30.64 -24.81 -29.93
C THR A 792 -31.78 -25.29 -29.04
N THR A 793 -32.81 -25.93 -29.60
CA THR A 793 -33.94 -26.47 -28.83
C THR A 793 -33.54 -27.70 -28.02
N LEU A 794 -33.94 -27.76 -26.75
CA LEU A 794 -33.55 -28.82 -25.83
C LEU A 794 -34.72 -29.78 -25.55
N PRO A 795 -34.85 -30.88 -26.30
CA PRO A 795 -35.88 -31.89 -26.09
C PRO A 795 -35.60 -32.74 -24.84
N GLY A 796 -36.65 -33.22 -24.17
CA GLY A 796 -36.54 -34.09 -23.00
C GLY A 796 -36.21 -33.40 -21.67
N ALA A 797 -36.11 -32.06 -21.65
CA ALA A 797 -35.90 -31.26 -20.46
C ALA A 797 -36.99 -31.53 -19.42
N GLN A 798 -36.65 -32.05 -18.24
CA GLN A 798 -37.64 -32.27 -17.18
C GLN A 798 -37.89 -30.96 -16.42
N LEU A 799 -39.06 -30.37 -16.58
CA LEU A 799 -39.49 -29.20 -15.81
C LEU A 799 -40.41 -29.65 -14.67
N LYS A 800 -40.01 -29.39 -13.43
CA LYS A 800 -40.82 -29.54 -12.23
C LYS A 800 -41.66 -28.29 -12.01
N ILE A 801 -42.98 -28.46 -12.06
CA ILE A 801 -43.95 -27.39 -11.81
C ILE A 801 -44.64 -27.65 -10.46
N THR A 802 -44.51 -26.71 -9.53
CA THR A 802 -45.02 -26.80 -8.15
C THR A 802 -45.96 -25.63 -7.84
N GLU A 803 -47.19 -25.90 -7.41
CA GLU A 803 -48.14 -24.87 -7.00
C GLU A 803 -47.74 -24.23 -5.63
N LYS A 804 -47.74 -22.90 -5.52
CA LYS A 804 -47.32 -22.17 -4.31
C LYS A 804 -48.42 -22.18 -3.25
N GLY A 805 -48.13 -22.71 -2.05
CA GLY A 805 -49.00 -22.63 -0.88
C GLY A 805 -49.38 -23.95 -0.20
N GLN A 806 -48.77 -25.08 -0.55
CA GLN A 806 -48.88 -26.33 0.22
C GLN A 806 -47.50 -26.92 0.54
N ASP A 807 -47.41 -27.58 1.70
CA ASP A 807 -46.20 -28.21 2.27
C ASP A 807 -45.46 -29.13 1.27
N PRO A 808 -44.14 -29.35 1.47
CA PRO A 808 -43.23 -30.00 0.52
C PRO A 808 -43.46 -31.52 0.39
N GLY A 809 -44.62 -31.92 -0.14
CA GLY A 809 -45.02 -33.32 -0.29
C GLY A 809 -46.01 -33.67 -1.41
N THR A 810 -46.71 -32.72 -2.05
CA THR A 810 -47.66 -33.00 -3.17
C THR A 810 -48.06 -31.67 -3.84
N ALA A 811 -48.18 -31.46 -5.15
CA ALA A 811 -48.07 -32.32 -6.33
C ALA A 811 -47.17 -31.61 -7.36
N THR A 812 -45.86 -31.85 -7.30
CA THR A 812 -44.94 -31.44 -8.35
C THR A 812 -45.26 -32.24 -9.60
N ARG A 813 -45.62 -31.57 -10.69
CA ARG A 813 -45.78 -32.21 -11.99
C ARG A 813 -44.50 -32.00 -12.77
N THR A 814 -43.84 -33.09 -13.09
CA THR A 814 -42.71 -33.08 -14.02
C THR A 814 -43.26 -33.22 -15.42
N ILE A 815 -42.93 -32.27 -16.30
CA ILE A 815 -43.22 -32.33 -17.73
C ILE A 815 -41.90 -32.36 -18.49
N SER A 816 -41.87 -33.06 -19.61
CA SER A 816 -40.71 -33.09 -20.50
C SER A 816 -40.96 -32.17 -21.69
N SER A 817 -39.95 -31.44 -22.14
CA SER A 817 -40.03 -30.76 -23.44
C SER A 817 -40.10 -31.78 -24.58
N ASP A 818 -40.81 -31.44 -25.65
CA ASP A 818 -40.94 -32.23 -26.88
C ASP A 818 -39.71 -32.09 -27.80
N ALA A 819 -39.76 -32.71 -28.98
CA ALA A 819 -38.66 -32.73 -29.96
C ALA A 819 -38.18 -31.33 -30.40
N ASP A 820 -39.05 -30.32 -30.31
CA ASP A 820 -38.75 -28.92 -30.66
C ASP A 820 -38.42 -28.08 -29.41
N GLY A 821 -38.08 -28.74 -28.29
CA GLY A 821 -37.78 -28.10 -27.01
C GLY A 821 -39.00 -27.47 -26.33
N ARG A 822 -40.22 -27.72 -26.82
CA ARG A 822 -41.43 -27.06 -26.31
C ARG A 822 -42.06 -27.85 -25.18
N PHE A 823 -42.54 -27.16 -24.16
CA PHE A 823 -43.34 -27.76 -23.09
C PHE A 823 -44.70 -27.09 -22.99
N ARG A 824 -45.68 -27.85 -22.48
CA ARG A 824 -47.04 -27.39 -22.27
C ARG A 824 -47.60 -27.93 -20.97
N PHE A 825 -48.16 -27.05 -20.17
CA PHE A 825 -48.80 -27.37 -18.90
C PHE A 825 -50.18 -26.73 -18.80
N SER A 826 -51.20 -27.56 -18.52
CA SER A 826 -52.57 -27.10 -18.33
C SER A 826 -52.94 -27.21 -16.85
N GLY A 827 -53.03 -26.07 -16.16
CA GLY A 827 -53.50 -25.97 -14.77
C GLY A 827 -55.02 -25.79 -14.68
N SER A 828 -55.63 -26.22 -13.56
CA SER A 828 -57.09 -26.26 -13.41
C SER A 828 -57.74 -25.05 -12.70
N SER A 829 -57.03 -23.97 -12.42
CA SER A 829 -57.58 -22.73 -11.83
C SER A 829 -56.51 -21.63 -11.70
N ALA A 830 -56.92 -20.36 -11.55
CA ALA A 830 -56.06 -19.21 -11.26
C ALA A 830 -55.25 -19.41 -9.96
N LYS A 831 -53.96 -19.71 -10.09
CA LYS A 831 -53.04 -20.02 -8.98
C LYS A 831 -51.60 -19.60 -9.31
N THR A 832 -50.78 -19.53 -8.26
CA THR A 832 -49.34 -19.26 -8.34
C THR A 832 -48.55 -20.55 -8.43
N TYR A 833 -47.59 -20.64 -9.33
CA TYR A 833 -46.80 -21.84 -9.58
C TYR A 833 -45.31 -21.49 -9.69
N HIS A 834 -44.48 -22.48 -9.38
CA HIS A 834 -43.04 -22.46 -9.47
C HIS A 834 -42.59 -23.42 -10.57
N ILE A 835 -41.78 -22.96 -11.52
CA ILE A 835 -41.12 -23.83 -12.52
C ILE A 835 -39.64 -23.93 -12.17
N GLU A 836 -39.13 -25.15 -12.15
CA GLU A 836 -37.74 -25.51 -11.95
C GLU A 836 -37.34 -26.53 -13.03
N VAL A 837 -36.20 -26.34 -13.70
CA VAL A 837 -35.65 -27.36 -14.61
C VAL A 837 -34.81 -28.33 -13.79
N ASP A 838 -35.09 -29.63 -13.88
CA ASP A 838 -34.32 -30.65 -13.18
C ASP A 838 -32.93 -30.76 -13.83
N HIS A 839 -31.90 -30.29 -13.11
CA HIS A 839 -30.49 -30.32 -13.51
C HIS A 839 -29.99 -31.70 -13.90
N ARG A 840 -30.63 -32.79 -13.44
CA ARG A 840 -30.27 -34.16 -13.87
C ARG A 840 -30.60 -34.44 -15.33
N SER A 841 -31.47 -33.64 -15.93
CA SER A 841 -31.78 -33.72 -17.36
C SER A 841 -30.63 -33.18 -18.22
N PHE A 842 -29.83 -32.26 -17.65
CA PHE A 842 -28.69 -31.60 -18.30
C PHE A 842 -27.60 -31.29 -17.27
N PRO A 843 -26.78 -32.29 -16.89
CA PRO A 843 -25.66 -32.10 -15.97
C PRO A 843 -24.71 -31.01 -16.51
N GLY A 844 -24.37 -30.04 -15.66
CA GLY A 844 -23.50 -28.91 -16.02
C GLY A 844 -24.17 -27.73 -16.74
N ALA A 845 -25.48 -27.76 -16.97
CA ALA A 845 -26.21 -26.61 -17.50
C ALA A 845 -26.81 -25.77 -16.37
N ILE A 846 -26.56 -24.47 -16.35
CA ILE A 846 -27.23 -23.50 -15.47
C ILE A 846 -28.24 -22.71 -16.31
N PRO A 847 -29.50 -22.52 -15.90
CA PRO A 847 -30.38 -21.60 -16.59
C PRO A 847 -29.82 -20.17 -16.43
N THR A 848 -29.61 -19.42 -17.51
CA THR A 848 -28.96 -18.08 -17.46
C THR A 848 -29.87 -16.92 -17.79
N SER A 849 -30.95 -17.16 -18.53
CA SER A 849 -32.00 -16.15 -18.74
C SER A 849 -33.34 -16.81 -19.02
N ILE A 850 -34.42 -16.14 -18.59
CA ILE A 850 -35.79 -16.58 -18.86
C ILE A 850 -36.60 -15.36 -19.30
N ASP A 851 -37.13 -15.41 -20.53
CA ASP A 851 -37.82 -14.30 -21.20
C ASP A 851 -39.34 -14.52 -21.24
N TYR A 852 -40.10 -13.45 -20.99
CA TYR A 852 -41.56 -13.43 -21.04
C TYR A 852 -42.03 -12.50 -22.17
N SER A 853 -42.34 -13.08 -23.34
CA SER A 853 -42.77 -12.25 -24.47
C SER A 853 -44.25 -11.86 -24.39
N ASP A 854 -45.11 -12.69 -23.77
CA ASP A 854 -46.54 -12.45 -23.52
C ASP A 854 -47.04 -13.36 -22.37
N GLU A 855 -48.08 -12.98 -21.59
CA GLU A 855 -48.55 -13.57 -20.30
C GLU A 855 -48.88 -15.11 -20.26
N SER A 856 -48.48 -15.91 -21.25
CA SER A 856 -48.66 -17.37 -21.31
C SER A 856 -47.52 -18.17 -21.99
N THR A 857 -46.43 -17.51 -22.41
CA THR A 857 -45.29 -18.18 -23.09
C THR A 857 -43.96 -17.90 -22.38
N ILE A 858 -43.23 -18.95 -22.00
CA ILE A 858 -41.97 -18.87 -21.24
C ILE A 858 -40.81 -19.39 -22.10
N LYS A 859 -39.75 -18.60 -22.27
CA LYS A 859 -38.51 -19.05 -22.93
C LYS A 859 -37.43 -19.26 -21.87
N ILE A 860 -36.91 -20.48 -21.72
CA ILE A 860 -35.85 -20.81 -20.76
C ILE A 860 -34.56 -21.04 -21.53
N ILE A 861 -33.50 -20.30 -21.19
CA ILE A 861 -32.18 -20.44 -21.79
C ILE A 861 -31.26 -21.16 -20.79
N MET A 862 -30.73 -22.31 -21.20
CA MET A 862 -29.76 -23.13 -20.47
C MET A 862 -28.36 -22.84 -21.01
N ASP A 863 -27.40 -22.67 -20.12
CA ASP A 863 -26.01 -22.36 -20.46
C ASP A 863 -25.08 -23.36 -19.78
N TRP A 864 -24.21 -23.97 -20.57
CA TRP A 864 -23.21 -24.92 -20.10
C TRP A 864 -21.82 -24.29 -19.93
N THR A 865 -21.60 -23.06 -20.42
CA THR A 865 -20.29 -22.39 -20.35
C THR A 865 -19.83 -22.15 -18.90
N LEU A 866 -20.76 -21.86 -17.99
CA LEU A 866 -20.47 -21.71 -16.56
C LEU A 866 -20.02 -23.00 -15.83
N HIS A 867 -20.11 -24.18 -16.46
CA HIS A 867 -19.64 -25.45 -15.88
C HIS A 867 -18.56 -26.15 -16.71
N LEU A 868 -18.37 -25.79 -17.99
CA LEU A 868 -17.40 -26.41 -18.88
C LEU A 868 -15.98 -25.81 -18.76
N GLU A 869 -15.83 -24.60 -18.22
CA GLU A 869 -14.51 -24.02 -17.87
C GLU A 869 -13.78 -24.82 -16.77
N ALA A 870 -14.44 -25.79 -16.11
CA ALA A 870 -13.87 -26.56 -15.01
C ALA A 870 -13.48 -28.02 -15.34
N MET A 871 -13.69 -28.53 -16.56
CA MET A 871 -13.56 -29.99 -16.81
C MET A 871 -12.89 -30.45 -18.12
N ALA A 872 -12.53 -29.58 -19.07
CA ALA A 872 -12.03 -30.02 -20.39
C ALA A 872 -10.50 -30.01 -20.52
N ALA A 873 -9.81 -30.92 -19.82
CA ALA A 873 -8.37 -31.14 -19.99
C ALA A 873 -8.00 -32.63 -20.06
N VAL A 874 -8.63 -33.46 -20.91
CA VAL A 874 -8.16 -34.84 -21.18
C VAL A 874 -8.53 -35.34 -22.60
N SER A 875 -7.50 -35.57 -23.43
CA SER A 875 -7.36 -36.52 -24.57
C SER A 875 -7.55 -36.07 -26.04
N GLY A 876 -6.44 -36.16 -26.81
CA GLY A 876 -6.33 -37.11 -27.94
C GLY A 876 -6.42 -36.57 -29.38
N SER A 877 -5.31 -36.12 -29.95
CA SER A 877 -5.09 -35.78 -31.37
C SER A 877 -4.28 -36.87 -32.08
N ASP A 878 -4.72 -37.39 -33.25
CA ASP A 878 -3.79 -38.17 -34.12
C ASP A 878 -4.14 -38.36 -35.61
N GLN A 879 -5.06 -37.60 -36.25
CA GLN A 879 -5.36 -37.84 -37.69
C GLN A 879 -5.42 -36.64 -38.65
N LEU A 880 -5.14 -35.41 -38.21
CA LEU A 880 -5.20 -34.23 -39.11
C LEU A 880 -3.86 -33.73 -39.64
N MET A 881 -2.74 -34.38 -39.29
CA MET A 881 -1.38 -33.95 -39.66
C MET A 881 -0.90 -34.33 -41.07
N GLN A 882 -1.76 -34.90 -41.93
CA GLN A 882 -1.34 -35.34 -43.27
C GLN A 882 -1.88 -34.49 -44.44
N ALA A 883 -2.70 -33.46 -44.19
CA ALA A 883 -3.30 -32.65 -45.27
C ALA A 883 -2.70 -31.23 -45.42
N VAL A 884 -1.97 -30.72 -44.41
CA VAL A 884 -1.50 -29.32 -44.41
C VAL A 884 -0.06 -29.16 -44.91
N VAL A 885 0.71 -30.25 -44.95
CA VAL A 885 2.15 -30.26 -45.28
C VAL A 885 2.47 -29.98 -46.77
N GLU A 886 1.50 -30.05 -47.70
CA GLU A 886 1.80 -29.88 -49.13
C GLU A 886 1.71 -28.45 -49.68
N THR A 887 1.23 -27.45 -48.91
CA THR A 887 0.91 -26.12 -49.50
C THR A 887 1.94 -25.02 -49.20
N ILE A 888 2.87 -25.22 -48.26
CA ILE A 888 3.74 -24.12 -47.76
C ILE A 888 5.17 -24.18 -48.31
N VAL A 889 5.51 -25.14 -49.19
CA VAL A 889 6.90 -25.34 -49.69
C VAL A 889 7.25 -24.45 -50.91
N SER A 890 6.62 -23.30 -51.12
CA SER A 890 7.03 -22.43 -52.24
C SER A 890 6.99 -20.94 -51.92
N ASN A 891 7.99 -20.45 -51.19
CA ASN A 891 8.86 -19.34 -51.65
C ASN A 891 9.68 -18.76 -50.50
N GLU A 892 10.94 -19.19 -50.35
CA GLU A 892 11.98 -18.33 -49.76
C GLU A 892 13.34 -18.58 -50.42
N SER A 893 13.98 -17.50 -50.89
CA SER A 893 15.36 -17.49 -51.36
C SER A 893 16.07 -16.17 -51.04
N GLY A 894 17.18 -16.27 -50.29
CA GLY A 894 18.27 -15.28 -50.12
C GLY A 894 17.97 -14.10 -49.18
N ASP A 895 18.85 -13.66 -48.27
CA ASP A 895 20.32 -13.59 -48.33
C ASP A 895 20.94 -13.43 -46.92
N GLU A 896 22.20 -13.81 -46.77
CA GLU A 896 23.00 -13.78 -45.53
C GLU A 896 23.71 -12.44 -45.30
N GLY A 897 23.90 -12.02 -44.03
CA GLY A 897 25.05 -11.19 -43.66
C GLY A 897 24.94 -10.28 -42.43
N GLY A 898 25.57 -10.69 -41.32
CA GLY A 898 26.18 -9.80 -40.31
C GLY A 898 25.35 -9.41 -39.08
N SER A 899 25.46 -10.18 -37.98
CA SER A 899 24.84 -9.86 -36.69
C SER A 899 25.65 -8.82 -35.90
N THR A 900 25.20 -7.58 -35.98
CA THR A 900 25.39 -6.58 -34.92
C THR A 900 24.09 -6.57 -34.12
N VAL A 901 24.15 -6.94 -32.84
CA VAL A 901 23.00 -6.89 -31.92
C VAL A 901 22.46 -5.47 -31.91
N THR A 902 21.23 -5.31 -32.38
CA THR A 902 20.56 -4.00 -32.41
C THR A 902 19.78 -3.89 -31.10
N LEU A 903 20.37 -3.24 -30.10
CA LEU A 903 19.65 -2.81 -28.91
C LEU A 903 18.52 -1.88 -29.34
N VAL A 904 17.27 -2.22 -29.04
CA VAL A 904 16.14 -1.30 -29.18
C VAL A 904 15.82 -0.77 -27.78
N PRO A 905 16.30 0.43 -27.41
CA PRO A 905 15.96 1.02 -26.12
C PRO A 905 14.52 1.51 -26.12
N TRP A 906 13.92 1.58 -24.92
CA TRP A 906 12.58 2.13 -24.63
C TRP A 906 12.15 3.24 -25.60
N ASP A 907 11.11 2.96 -26.40
CA ASP A 907 10.54 3.90 -27.36
C ASP A 907 9.12 4.24 -26.89
N ALA A 908 9.02 5.18 -25.96
CA ALA A 908 7.74 5.81 -25.70
C ALA A 908 7.34 6.56 -26.96
N LYS A 909 6.42 5.98 -27.74
CA LYS A 909 5.68 6.63 -28.83
C LYS A 909 4.77 7.75 -28.32
N VAL A 910 5.11 8.37 -27.19
CA VAL A 910 4.36 9.42 -26.55
C VAL A 910 4.83 10.75 -27.12
N SER A 911 3.87 11.55 -27.62
CA SER A 911 4.16 12.74 -28.44
C SER A 911 5.11 13.73 -27.76
N TYR A 912 5.04 13.89 -26.44
CA TYR A 912 5.88 14.84 -25.71
C TYR A 912 7.34 14.42 -25.59
N VAL A 913 7.67 13.12 -25.57
CA VAL A 913 9.08 12.65 -25.52
C VAL A 913 9.74 12.89 -26.87
N ALA A 914 9.03 12.59 -27.97
CA ALA A 914 9.50 12.88 -29.32
C ALA A 914 9.72 14.38 -29.54
N GLU A 915 8.82 15.23 -29.02
CA GLU A 915 8.99 16.69 -29.04
C GLU A 915 10.26 17.14 -28.30
N LEU A 916 10.59 16.54 -27.15
CA LEU A 916 11.82 16.83 -26.40
C LEU A 916 13.09 16.36 -27.12
N ALA A 917 13.06 15.17 -27.71
CA ALA A 917 14.18 14.61 -28.46
C ALA A 917 14.51 15.45 -29.71
N ALA A 918 13.51 16.09 -30.31
CA ALA A 918 13.69 16.99 -31.46
C ALA A 918 14.35 18.34 -31.11
N LEU A 919 14.46 18.69 -29.82
CA LEU A 919 15.08 19.94 -29.37
C LEU A 919 16.58 19.79 -29.18
N THR A 920 17.31 20.89 -29.40
CA THR A 920 18.74 20.96 -29.08
C THR A 920 18.96 20.87 -27.57
N PRO A 921 20.11 20.34 -27.09
CA PRO A 921 20.38 20.18 -25.67
C PRO A 921 20.15 21.45 -24.83
N ASP A 922 20.54 22.62 -25.35
CA ASP A 922 20.35 23.93 -24.70
C ASP A 922 18.89 24.37 -24.56
N ARG A 923 17.98 23.82 -25.38
CA ARG A 923 16.55 24.14 -25.37
C ARG A 923 15.68 23.03 -24.77
N ARG A 924 16.23 21.83 -24.59
CA ARG A 924 15.48 20.65 -24.16
C ARG A 924 14.79 20.86 -22.81
N TYR A 925 15.51 21.40 -21.82
CA TYR A 925 14.92 21.69 -20.50
C TYR A 925 13.81 22.75 -20.56
N ALA A 926 14.00 23.81 -21.37
CA ALA A 926 12.93 24.80 -21.58
C ALA A 926 11.71 24.19 -22.28
N GLY A 927 11.92 23.26 -23.21
CA GLY A 927 10.86 22.47 -23.83
C GLY A 927 10.10 21.62 -22.81
N TYR A 928 10.82 20.95 -21.91
CA TYR A 928 10.22 20.17 -20.81
C TYR A 928 9.33 21.04 -19.92
N LEU A 929 9.82 22.21 -19.50
CA LEU A 929 9.04 23.13 -18.67
C LEU A 929 7.77 23.61 -19.39
N ALA A 930 7.83 23.83 -20.71
CA ALA A 930 6.66 24.19 -21.51
C ALA A 930 5.63 23.05 -21.60
N LEU A 931 6.10 21.81 -21.77
CA LEU A 931 5.24 20.62 -21.79
C LEU A 931 4.63 20.32 -20.42
N ARG A 932 5.39 20.56 -19.35
CA ARG A 932 4.93 20.38 -17.96
C ARG A 932 3.70 21.22 -17.63
N GLN A 933 3.54 22.41 -18.23
CA GLN A 933 2.32 23.22 -18.04
C GLN A 933 1.04 22.48 -18.45
N LYS A 934 1.14 21.50 -19.38
CA LYS A 934 0.01 20.70 -19.87
C LYS A 934 -0.05 19.32 -19.20
N HIS A 935 1.11 18.70 -18.94
CA HIS A 935 1.21 17.29 -18.55
C HIS A 935 1.71 17.06 -17.12
N GLY A 936 2.16 18.11 -16.41
CA GLY A 936 2.82 18.02 -15.10
C GLY A 936 1.95 17.61 -13.92
N ARG A 937 0.75 17.07 -14.18
CA ARG A 937 -0.09 16.37 -13.18
C ARG A 937 -0.01 14.85 -13.32
N SER A 938 0.58 14.35 -14.40
CA SER A 938 0.74 12.93 -14.66
C SER A 938 2.10 12.46 -14.12
N PRO A 939 2.15 11.49 -13.20
CA PRO A 939 3.40 10.87 -12.76
C PRO A 939 4.18 10.25 -13.94
N ALA A 940 3.47 9.59 -14.87
CA ALA A 940 4.05 9.06 -16.11
C ALA A 940 4.86 10.11 -16.91
N PHE A 941 4.36 11.35 -17.00
CA PHE A 941 5.06 12.42 -17.72
C PHE A 941 6.44 12.71 -17.12
N PHE A 942 6.57 12.77 -15.79
CA PHE A 942 7.86 13.02 -15.14
C PHE A 942 8.81 11.83 -15.30
N LEU A 943 8.30 10.60 -15.16
CA LEU A 943 9.07 9.38 -15.36
C LEU A 943 9.66 9.31 -16.79
N ASP A 944 8.79 9.51 -17.79
CA ASP A 944 9.14 9.47 -19.21
C ASP A 944 10.17 10.56 -19.56
N CYS A 945 9.97 11.79 -19.08
CA CYS A 945 10.90 12.87 -19.29
C CYS A 945 12.23 12.60 -18.59
N ALA A 946 12.23 12.17 -17.33
CA ALA A 946 13.46 11.86 -16.60
C ALA A 946 14.32 10.83 -17.33
N ARG A 947 13.73 9.71 -17.77
CA ARG A 947 14.40 8.68 -18.58
C ARG A 947 14.97 9.23 -19.89
N SER A 948 14.23 10.12 -20.56
CA SER A 948 14.73 10.82 -21.76
C SER A 948 15.96 11.67 -21.46
N PHE A 949 15.97 12.46 -20.38
CA PHE A 949 17.13 13.28 -20.01
C PHE A 949 18.34 12.43 -19.59
N PHE A 950 18.13 11.31 -18.90
CA PHE A 950 19.20 10.37 -18.58
C PHE A 950 19.86 9.80 -19.85
N ARG A 951 19.05 9.33 -20.82
CA ARG A 951 19.53 8.81 -22.11
C ARG A 951 20.37 9.82 -22.90
N GLU A 952 20.00 11.09 -22.81
CA GLU A 952 20.69 12.18 -23.47
C GLU A 952 21.96 12.65 -22.72
N GLY A 953 22.34 11.97 -21.63
CA GLY A 953 23.55 12.29 -20.86
C GLY A 953 23.41 13.50 -19.93
N GLU A 954 22.19 13.82 -19.49
CA GLU A 954 21.88 14.95 -18.60
C GLU A 954 21.42 14.46 -17.20
N PRO A 955 22.25 13.75 -16.42
CA PRO A 955 21.82 13.04 -15.22
C PRO A 955 21.33 13.95 -14.09
N VAL A 956 21.88 15.17 -13.98
CA VAL A 956 21.42 16.16 -12.99
C VAL A 956 19.99 16.59 -13.27
N LEU A 957 19.65 16.82 -14.55
CA LEU A 957 18.29 17.18 -14.94
C LEU A 957 17.35 15.96 -14.89
N GLY A 958 17.83 14.78 -15.29
CA GLY A 958 17.08 13.54 -15.14
C GLY A 958 16.66 13.28 -13.69
N ARG A 959 17.62 13.40 -12.75
CA ARG A 959 17.37 13.27 -11.30
C ARG A 959 16.37 14.32 -10.80
N ARG A 960 16.53 15.58 -11.20
CA ARG A 960 15.59 16.65 -10.84
C ARG A 960 14.16 16.32 -11.28
N ILE A 961 13.99 15.99 -12.55
CA ILE A 961 12.68 15.69 -13.12
C ILE A 961 12.06 14.47 -12.43
N LEU A 962 12.87 13.44 -12.15
CA LEU A 962 12.43 12.23 -11.46
C LEU A 962 11.94 12.52 -10.04
N SER A 963 12.67 13.36 -9.29
CA SER A 963 12.31 13.69 -7.90
C SER A 963 10.96 14.39 -7.75
N ASN A 964 10.40 14.97 -8.83
CA ASN A 964 9.04 15.50 -8.83
C ASN A 964 7.98 14.43 -8.53
N LEU A 965 8.23 13.15 -8.82
CA LEU A 965 7.31 12.07 -8.47
C LEU A 965 7.02 12.03 -6.96
N LEU A 966 8.04 12.32 -6.16
CA LEU A 966 7.95 12.36 -4.70
C LEU A 966 7.16 13.57 -4.17
N GLU A 967 6.96 14.61 -5.00
CA GLU A 967 6.16 15.81 -4.69
C GLU A 967 4.67 15.63 -5.03
N LEU A 968 4.32 14.71 -5.93
CA LEU A 968 2.94 14.49 -6.38
C LEU A 968 2.11 13.66 -5.38
N GLY A 969 2.75 12.71 -4.70
CA GLY A 969 2.13 11.82 -3.73
C GLY A 969 3.06 11.59 -2.54
N LEU A 970 2.92 12.39 -1.48
CA LEU A 970 3.69 12.22 -0.25
C LEU A 970 3.41 10.83 0.35
N GLU A 971 4.47 10.06 0.59
CA GLU A 971 4.40 8.67 1.09
C GLU A 971 3.68 7.69 0.14
N ASP A 972 3.64 7.97 -1.17
CA ASP A 972 3.21 6.96 -2.13
C ASP A 972 4.32 5.93 -2.37
N ALA A 973 4.13 4.73 -1.83
CA ALA A 973 5.11 3.64 -1.91
C ALA A 973 5.42 3.23 -3.36
N GLN A 974 4.42 3.28 -4.25
CA GLN A 974 4.61 2.92 -5.65
C GLN A 974 5.51 3.95 -6.36
N SER A 975 5.21 5.26 -6.23
CA SER A 975 6.07 6.34 -6.74
C SER A 975 7.49 6.27 -6.22
N MET A 976 7.66 6.00 -4.92
CA MET A 976 8.97 5.86 -4.29
C MET A 976 9.75 4.68 -4.86
N ARG A 977 9.12 3.51 -5.00
CA ARG A 977 9.78 2.30 -5.54
C ARG A 977 10.17 2.49 -7.01
N VAL A 978 9.28 3.04 -7.83
CA VAL A 978 9.59 3.35 -9.24
C VAL A 978 10.74 4.36 -9.34
N THR A 979 10.73 5.40 -8.50
CA THR A 979 11.81 6.38 -8.42
C THR A 979 13.15 5.71 -8.05
N ALA A 980 13.15 4.87 -7.02
CA ALA A 980 14.33 4.13 -6.57
C ALA A 980 14.86 3.19 -7.66
N GLY A 981 13.97 2.47 -8.35
CA GLY A 981 14.31 1.60 -9.48
C GLY A 981 15.01 2.35 -10.61
N VAL A 982 14.49 3.50 -11.02
CA VAL A 982 15.15 4.34 -12.05
C VAL A 982 16.51 4.85 -11.56
N LEU A 983 16.65 5.24 -10.29
CA LEU A 983 17.95 5.65 -9.75
C LEU A 983 18.98 4.51 -9.81
N VAL A 984 18.57 3.26 -9.54
CA VAL A 984 19.41 2.07 -9.72
C VAL A 984 19.79 1.87 -11.18
N GLU A 985 18.84 1.97 -12.12
CA GLU A 985 19.10 1.88 -13.57
C GLU A 985 20.17 2.90 -14.02
N GLN A 986 20.21 4.07 -13.38
CA GLN A 986 21.17 5.14 -13.68
C GLN A 986 22.47 5.08 -12.85
N GLY A 987 22.64 4.07 -12.00
CA GLY A 987 23.81 3.92 -11.13
C GLY A 987 23.89 4.91 -9.97
N LEU A 988 22.80 5.63 -9.66
CA LEU A 988 22.68 6.58 -8.55
C LEU A 988 22.31 5.83 -7.25
N LEU A 989 23.18 4.91 -6.84
CA LEU A 989 22.88 3.93 -5.79
C LEU A 989 22.63 4.56 -4.42
N GLU A 990 23.34 5.63 -4.05
CA GLU A 990 23.17 6.30 -2.74
C GLU A 990 21.79 6.94 -2.59
N ASP A 991 21.28 7.58 -3.65
CA ASP A 991 19.93 8.14 -3.66
C ASP A 991 18.88 7.02 -3.58
N ALA A 992 19.12 5.89 -4.25
CA ALA A 992 18.24 4.72 -4.21
C ALA A 992 18.24 4.04 -2.82
N GLU A 993 19.39 3.92 -2.16
CA GLU A 993 19.52 3.38 -0.80
C GLU A 993 18.60 4.10 0.18
N GLY A 994 18.60 5.44 0.15
CA GLY A 994 17.76 6.26 1.02
C GLY A 994 16.27 6.03 0.81
N LEU A 995 15.83 5.91 -0.45
CA LEU A 995 14.43 5.64 -0.78
C LEU A 995 14.01 4.22 -0.40
N TYR A 996 14.85 3.21 -0.65
CA TYR A 996 14.54 1.83 -0.28
C TYR A 996 14.46 1.65 1.25
N LEU A 997 15.31 2.33 2.03
CA LEU A 997 15.17 2.34 3.48
C LEU A 997 13.81 2.86 3.92
N ARG A 998 13.37 3.99 3.35
CA ARG A 998 12.04 4.55 3.63
C ARG A 998 10.91 3.62 3.17
N LEU A 999 11.09 2.92 2.05
CA LEU A 999 10.12 1.93 1.57
C LEU A 999 10.04 0.71 2.49
N ILE A 1000 11.14 0.22 3.05
CA ILE A 1000 11.13 -0.89 4.03
C ILE A 1000 10.34 -0.46 5.27
N GLU A 1001 10.46 0.81 5.68
CA GLU A 1001 9.68 1.35 6.81
C GLU A 1001 8.19 1.52 6.47
N LEU A 1002 7.90 1.95 5.24
CA LEU A 1002 6.54 2.23 4.78
C LEU A 1002 5.79 0.95 4.38
N ARG A 1003 6.47 -0.03 3.80
CA ARG A 1003 5.99 -1.31 3.24
C ARG A 1003 6.88 -2.48 3.74
N PRO A 1004 6.99 -2.72 5.05
CA PRO A 1004 7.82 -3.83 5.57
C PRO A 1004 7.37 -5.21 5.06
N GLU A 1005 6.12 -5.30 4.61
CA GLU A 1005 5.51 -6.48 4.00
C GLU A 1005 5.90 -6.79 2.57
N TRP A 1006 6.60 -5.87 1.88
CA TRP A 1006 7.05 -6.11 0.52
C TRP A 1006 8.47 -6.69 0.55
N PRO A 1007 8.65 -8.01 0.55
CA PRO A 1007 9.98 -8.60 0.57
C PRO A 1007 10.81 -8.22 -0.65
N GLN A 1008 10.15 -7.87 -1.77
CA GLN A 1008 10.78 -7.29 -2.96
C GLN A 1008 11.62 -6.06 -2.63
N VAL A 1009 11.16 -5.18 -1.74
CA VAL A 1009 11.89 -3.94 -1.37
C VAL A 1009 13.18 -4.28 -0.61
N LYS A 1010 13.16 -5.29 0.27
CA LYS A 1010 14.37 -5.77 0.97
C LYS A 1010 15.36 -6.43 0.01
N ARG A 1011 14.86 -7.22 -0.94
CA ARG A 1011 15.66 -7.79 -2.02
C ARG A 1011 16.30 -6.68 -2.86
N GLU A 1012 15.53 -5.67 -3.28
CA GLU A 1012 16.03 -4.53 -4.05
C GLU A 1012 17.10 -3.73 -3.27
N TYR A 1013 16.86 -3.47 -1.99
CA TYR A 1013 17.84 -2.87 -1.09
C TYR A 1013 19.13 -3.71 -0.97
N ALA A 1014 19.00 -5.03 -0.87
CA ALA A 1014 20.14 -5.93 -0.86
C ALA A 1014 20.96 -5.87 -2.17
N LEU A 1015 20.28 -5.83 -3.32
CA LEU A 1015 20.91 -5.71 -4.63
C LEU A 1015 21.60 -4.35 -4.86
N VAL A 1016 21.03 -3.26 -4.33
CA VAL A 1016 21.68 -1.94 -4.30
C VAL A 1016 23.00 -2.03 -3.54
N HIS A 1017 23.01 -2.65 -2.37
CA HIS A 1017 24.22 -2.84 -1.60
C HIS A 1017 25.23 -3.79 -2.26
N ALA A 1018 24.78 -4.87 -2.92
CA ALA A 1018 25.68 -5.71 -3.69
C ALA A 1018 26.39 -4.89 -4.79
N SER A 1019 25.64 -4.05 -5.51
CA SER A 1019 26.18 -3.16 -6.55
C SER A 1019 27.15 -2.11 -5.97
N MET A 1020 26.84 -1.53 -4.81
CA MET A 1020 27.76 -0.62 -4.11
C MET A 1020 29.04 -1.33 -3.65
N ALA A 1021 28.96 -2.61 -3.28
CA ALA A 1021 30.12 -3.39 -2.90
C ALA A 1021 31.05 -3.59 -4.10
N ASP A 1022 30.50 -3.91 -5.27
CA ASP A 1022 31.27 -4.07 -6.51
C ASP A 1022 31.94 -2.75 -6.92
N GLN A 1023 31.22 -1.62 -6.90
CA GLN A 1023 31.82 -0.29 -7.14
C GLN A 1023 32.96 0.03 -6.16
N ALA A 1024 32.79 -0.30 -4.88
CA ALA A 1024 33.83 -0.11 -3.88
C ALA A 1024 35.06 -1.00 -4.17
N LEU A 1025 34.87 -2.25 -4.63
CA LEU A 1025 35.98 -3.11 -5.04
C LEU A 1025 36.74 -2.55 -6.25
N GLU A 1026 36.03 -2.03 -7.26
CA GLU A 1026 36.63 -1.38 -8.43
C GLU A 1026 37.48 -0.17 -8.03
N ARG A 1027 37.04 0.59 -7.03
CA ARG A 1027 37.80 1.71 -6.43
C ARG A 1027 38.92 1.27 -5.48
N GLY A 1028 39.05 -0.03 -5.18
CA GLY A 1028 40.02 -0.58 -4.23
C GLY A 1028 39.67 -0.38 -2.76
N GLU A 1029 38.43 0.01 -2.45
CA GLU A 1029 37.91 0.35 -1.12
C GLU A 1029 37.40 -0.90 -0.37
N ARG A 1030 38.30 -1.85 -0.10
CA ARG A 1030 37.96 -3.18 0.44
C ARG A 1030 37.11 -3.15 1.73
N ALA A 1031 37.34 -2.18 2.62
CA ALA A 1031 36.57 -2.04 3.86
C ALA A 1031 35.12 -1.58 3.61
N MET A 1032 34.91 -0.70 2.63
CA MET A 1032 33.59 -0.24 2.20
C MET A 1032 32.85 -1.37 1.49
N ALA A 1033 33.51 -2.12 0.61
CA ALA A 1033 32.95 -3.31 -0.01
C ALA A 1033 32.50 -4.34 1.04
N GLN A 1034 33.32 -4.60 2.07
CA GLN A 1034 32.94 -5.48 3.19
C GLN A 1034 31.70 -4.98 3.95
N ARG A 1035 31.55 -3.66 4.14
CA ARG A 1035 30.35 -3.10 4.76
C ARG A 1035 29.11 -3.36 3.91
N HIS A 1036 29.20 -3.11 2.60
CA HIS A 1036 28.06 -3.27 1.71
C HIS A 1036 27.67 -4.73 1.50
N PHE A 1037 28.63 -5.65 1.33
CA PHE A 1037 28.31 -7.10 1.29
C PHE A 1037 27.60 -7.57 2.55
N ARG A 1038 27.99 -7.06 3.73
CA ARG A 1038 27.32 -7.40 4.99
C ARG A 1038 25.87 -6.92 5.00
N LEU A 1039 25.61 -5.68 4.58
CA LEU A 1039 24.26 -5.14 4.51
C LEU A 1039 23.41 -5.87 3.46
N ALA A 1040 23.99 -6.21 2.30
CA ALA A 1040 23.34 -6.99 1.25
C ALA A 1040 22.91 -8.38 1.75
N LEU A 1041 23.81 -9.12 2.40
CA LEU A 1041 23.51 -10.44 2.95
C LEU A 1041 22.47 -10.36 4.08
N GLN A 1042 22.54 -9.34 4.93
CA GLN A 1042 21.54 -9.15 5.98
C GLN A 1042 20.16 -8.91 5.38
N ALA A 1043 20.02 -7.92 4.50
CA ALA A 1043 18.74 -7.56 3.90
C ALA A 1043 18.15 -8.69 3.03
N MET A 1044 18.97 -9.41 2.27
CA MET A 1044 18.50 -10.56 1.50
C MET A 1044 18.10 -11.73 2.42
N GLY A 1045 18.83 -11.95 3.51
CA GLY A 1045 18.44 -12.93 4.53
C GLY A 1045 17.10 -12.59 5.18
N GLU A 1046 16.89 -11.31 5.51
CA GLU A 1046 15.60 -10.82 5.98
C GLU A 1046 14.51 -11.01 4.91
N ALA A 1047 14.78 -10.75 3.63
CA ALA A 1047 13.82 -11.00 2.55
C ALA A 1047 13.38 -12.48 2.44
N ILE A 1048 14.25 -13.44 2.76
CA ILE A 1048 13.94 -14.89 2.69
C ILE A 1048 13.22 -15.38 3.96
N TRP A 1049 13.76 -15.06 5.13
CA TRP A 1049 13.39 -15.70 6.41
C TRP A 1049 12.45 -14.88 7.27
N THR A 1050 12.43 -13.57 7.05
CA THR A 1050 11.52 -12.61 7.66
C THR A 1050 11.02 -11.63 6.60
N PRO A 1051 10.43 -12.11 5.47
CA PRO A 1051 9.99 -11.26 4.36
C PRO A 1051 9.09 -10.11 4.84
N TRP A 1052 8.38 -10.33 5.93
CA TRP A 1052 7.52 -9.39 6.66
C TRP A 1052 8.24 -8.40 7.61
N GLY A 1053 9.52 -8.63 7.94
CA GLY A 1053 10.38 -7.73 8.73
C GLY A 1053 10.37 -8.04 10.22
N ASP A 1054 10.63 -7.03 11.04
CA ASP A 1054 10.46 -7.09 12.50
C ASP A 1054 8.97 -6.96 12.91
N VAL A 1055 8.03 -7.33 12.02
CA VAL A 1055 6.63 -7.41 12.46
C VAL A 1055 6.54 -8.49 13.52
N PRO A 1056 5.71 -8.27 14.56
CA PRO A 1056 5.48 -9.27 15.58
C PRO A 1056 5.18 -10.62 14.93
N ASP A 1057 5.85 -11.65 15.43
CA ASP A 1057 5.72 -13.05 15.02
C ASP A 1057 4.34 -13.34 14.41
N HIS A 1058 3.26 -13.17 15.16
CA HIS A 1058 1.88 -13.44 14.71
C HIS A 1058 1.39 -12.83 13.39
N MET A 1059 1.91 -11.68 12.96
CA MET A 1059 1.55 -11.08 11.67
C MET A 1059 2.23 -11.81 10.50
N ALA A 1060 3.30 -12.57 10.76
CA ALA A 1060 4.02 -13.36 9.76
C ALA A 1060 3.08 -14.32 9.02
N LEU A 1061 2.14 -14.98 9.73
CA LEU A 1061 1.22 -15.96 9.14
C LEU A 1061 0.37 -15.36 8.02
N LEU A 1062 -0.05 -14.11 8.19
CA LEU A 1062 -0.86 -13.42 7.21
C LEU A 1062 -0.14 -13.25 5.87
N TYR A 1063 1.19 -13.28 5.89
CA TYR A 1063 2.05 -13.24 4.71
C TYR A 1063 2.52 -14.61 4.24
N LEU A 1064 2.54 -15.62 5.13
CA LEU A 1064 2.85 -17.00 4.75
C LEU A 1064 1.76 -17.59 3.84
N GLU A 1065 0.51 -17.17 4.05
CA GLU A 1065 -0.64 -17.56 3.22
C GLU A 1065 -0.86 -16.64 2.00
N ASP A 1066 0.06 -15.71 1.73
CA ASP A 1066 -0.10 -14.71 0.68
C ASP A 1066 0.54 -15.20 -0.63
N GLU A 1067 -0.31 -15.73 -1.52
CA GLU A 1067 0.06 -16.28 -2.84
C GLU A 1067 0.87 -15.28 -3.69
N ARG A 1068 0.78 -13.98 -3.43
CA ARG A 1068 1.57 -12.92 -4.11
C ARG A 1068 3.09 -13.02 -3.91
N PHE A 1069 3.54 -13.88 -3.00
CA PHE A 1069 4.97 -14.09 -2.70
C PHE A 1069 5.41 -15.53 -2.93
N GLU A 1070 4.57 -16.36 -3.55
CA GLU A 1070 4.93 -17.74 -3.87
C GLU A 1070 6.19 -17.78 -4.76
N GLY A 1071 7.11 -18.71 -4.51
CA GLY A 1071 8.39 -18.82 -5.24
C GLY A 1071 9.44 -17.71 -4.98
N PHE A 1072 9.06 -16.55 -4.43
CA PHE A 1072 9.96 -15.41 -4.17
C PHE A 1072 11.20 -15.81 -3.35
N SER A 1073 10.98 -16.52 -2.24
CA SER A 1073 12.03 -16.87 -1.29
C SER A 1073 13.07 -17.82 -1.88
N THR A 1074 12.67 -18.66 -2.84
CA THR A 1074 13.56 -19.56 -3.58
C THR A 1074 14.52 -18.76 -4.48
N LEU A 1075 14.00 -17.77 -5.22
CA LEU A 1075 14.83 -16.87 -6.02
C LEU A 1075 15.78 -16.03 -5.15
N ALA A 1076 15.25 -15.44 -4.08
CA ALA A 1076 16.05 -14.66 -3.15
C ALA A 1076 17.17 -15.51 -2.51
N ALA A 1077 16.91 -16.80 -2.24
CA ALA A 1077 17.92 -17.74 -1.76
C ALA A 1077 19.04 -17.99 -2.78
N LEU A 1078 18.73 -18.12 -4.07
CA LEU A 1078 19.75 -18.21 -5.13
C LEU A 1078 20.62 -16.95 -5.19
N GLU A 1079 20.00 -15.77 -5.18
CA GLU A 1079 20.72 -14.50 -5.20
C GLU A 1079 21.56 -14.28 -3.94
N TYR A 1080 21.05 -14.65 -2.76
CA TYR A 1080 21.80 -14.64 -1.50
C TYR A 1080 23.10 -15.44 -1.63
N GLN A 1081 23.02 -16.65 -2.22
CA GLN A 1081 24.20 -17.49 -2.43
C GLN A 1081 25.18 -16.86 -3.43
N GLY A 1082 24.68 -16.20 -4.49
CA GLY A 1082 25.51 -15.43 -5.42
C GLY A 1082 26.28 -14.31 -4.72
N ILE A 1083 25.60 -13.48 -3.92
CA ILE A 1083 26.21 -12.39 -3.14
C ILE A 1083 27.25 -12.95 -2.17
N ARG A 1084 26.93 -14.04 -1.46
CA ARG A 1084 27.84 -14.69 -0.51
C ARG A 1084 29.12 -15.18 -1.18
N GLN A 1085 29.01 -15.76 -2.37
CA GLN A 1085 30.16 -16.22 -3.15
C GLN A 1085 31.00 -15.06 -3.67
N ALA A 1086 30.38 -14.00 -4.19
CA ALA A 1086 31.07 -12.78 -4.60
C ALA A 1086 31.88 -12.17 -3.45
N ALA A 1087 31.25 -12.02 -2.28
CA ALA A 1087 31.91 -11.53 -1.07
C ALA A 1087 33.10 -12.43 -0.65
N SER A 1088 32.92 -13.75 -0.68
CA SER A 1088 33.96 -14.72 -0.34
C SER A 1088 35.18 -14.61 -1.26
N ARG A 1089 34.95 -14.53 -2.58
CA ARG A 1089 36.01 -14.34 -3.60
C ARG A 1089 36.76 -13.03 -3.41
N ALA A 1090 36.04 -11.93 -3.15
CA ALA A 1090 36.62 -10.61 -3.01
C ALA A 1090 37.41 -10.42 -1.70
N LEU A 1091 36.95 -11.04 -0.59
CA LEU A 1091 37.43 -10.70 0.76
C LEU A 1091 38.28 -11.78 1.43
N GLY A 1092 38.25 -13.04 0.97
CA GLY A 1092 39.27 -14.05 1.32
C GLY A 1092 39.02 -14.90 2.58
N SER A 1093 37.91 -14.73 3.31
CA SER A 1093 37.38 -15.76 4.24
C SER A 1093 35.94 -15.45 4.70
N ALA A 1094 35.14 -16.52 4.86
CA ALA A 1094 33.75 -16.46 5.34
C ALA A 1094 33.62 -16.06 6.83
N THR A 1095 34.70 -16.15 7.60
CA THR A 1095 34.70 -16.02 9.08
C THR A 1095 34.36 -14.60 9.56
N SER A 1096 34.59 -13.56 8.74
CA SER A 1096 34.24 -12.17 9.09
C SER A 1096 32.79 -11.77 8.77
N LEU A 1097 32.02 -12.68 8.17
CA LEU A 1097 30.60 -12.50 7.80
C LEU A 1097 29.67 -13.48 8.56
N GLU A 1098 30.23 -14.31 9.47
CA GLU A 1098 29.55 -15.42 10.17
C GLU A 1098 28.31 -15.06 11.02
N PRO A 1099 28.19 -13.91 11.70
CA PRO A 1099 26.98 -13.62 12.48
C PRO A 1099 25.69 -13.62 11.65
N PHE A 1100 25.81 -13.39 10.33
CA PHE A 1100 24.71 -13.23 9.38
C PHE A 1100 24.39 -14.51 8.61
N ALA A 1101 25.22 -15.55 8.76
CA ALA A 1101 24.96 -16.91 8.26
C ALA A 1101 23.89 -17.65 9.09
N LYS A 1102 23.50 -17.12 10.27
CA LYS A 1102 22.46 -17.72 11.12
C LYS A 1102 21.05 -17.64 10.51
N LEU A 1103 20.76 -16.61 9.72
CA LEU A 1103 19.49 -16.49 9.02
C LEU A 1103 19.41 -17.54 7.90
N ALA A 1104 20.50 -17.75 7.14
CA ALA A 1104 20.59 -18.74 6.07
C ALA A 1104 21.13 -20.13 6.52
N THR A 1105 20.92 -20.51 7.77
CA THR A 1105 21.38 -21.82 8.28
C THR A 1105 20.60 -22.93 7.57
N GLY A 1106 21.22 -23.56 6.57
CA GLY A 1106 20.57 -24.61 5.79
C GLY A 1106 20.83 -24.49 4.29
N LEU A 1107 20.90 -23.26 3.74
CA LEU A 1107 21.14 -23.05 2.31
C LEU A 1107 22.59 -23.44 1.93
N GLN A 1108 22.81 -24.73 1.71
CA GLN A 1108 24.07 -25.31 1.27
C GLN A 1108 24.11 -25.42 -0.26
N GLY A 1109 25.27 -25.73 -0.85
CA GLY A 1109 25.45 -25.79 -2.31
C GLY A 1109 26.00 -24.51 -2.95
N ARG A 1110 26.05 -24.49 -4.29
CA ARG A 1110 26.50 -23.32 -5.07
C ARG A 1110 25.40 -22.89 -6.03
N ALA A 1111 24.95 -21.64 -5.95
CA ALA A 1111 24.15 -20.99 -6.98
C ALA A 1111 25.02 -20.59 -8.18
N GLU A 1112 25.64 -21.57 -8.85
CA GLU A 1112 26.42 -21.34 -10.09
C GLU A 1112 25.67 -21.97 -11.27
N GLY A 1113 25.18 -21.14 -12.18
CA GLY A 1113 24.53 -21.60 -13.41
C GLY A 1113 24.87 -20.75 -14.62
N ASP A 1114 24.38 -21.15 -15.78
CA ASP A 1114 24.75 -20.53 -17.05
C ASP A 1114 23.79 -19.38 -17.42
N LEU A 1115 22.50 -19.50 -17.09
CA LEU A 1115 21.48 -18.50 -17.39
C LEU A 1115 20.45 -18.41 -16.25
N MET A 1116 20.10 -17.20 -15.86
CA MET A 1116 18.94 -16.86 -15.02
C MET A 1116 18.23 -15.68 -15.64
N VAL A 1117 16.91 -15.71 -15.72
CA VAL A 1117 16.06 -14.63 -16.23
C VAL A 1117 15.07 -14.29 -15.13
N LEU A 1118 14.89 -13.00 -14.84
CA LEU A 1118 14.00 -12.51 -13.79
C LEU A 1118 13.07 -11.45 -14.38
N LEU A 1119 11.78 -11.58 -14.16
CA LEU A 1119 10.76 -10.60 -14.54
C LEU A 1119 10.19 -9.97 -13.29
N HIS A 1120 10.15 -8.64 -13.21
CA HIS A 1120 9.40 -7.91 -12.17
C HIS A 1120 8.70 -6.70 -12.75
N TRP A 1121 7.70 -6.16 -12.06
CA TRP A 1121 6.89 -5.06 -12.58
C TRP A 1121 6.48 -4.01 -11.53
N ASP A 1122 5.98 -2.87 -12.01
CA ASP A 1122 5.68 -1.67 -11.21
C ASP A 1122 4.24 -1.59 -10.69
N ASP A 1123 3.32 -2.42 -11.21
CA ASP A 1123 1.90 -2.43 -10.85
C ASP A 1123 1.51 -3.72 -10.08
N PRO A 1124 1.20 -3.65 -8.77
CA PRO A 1124 0.88 -4.83 -7.96
C PRO A 1124 -0.40 -5.58 -8.37
N THR A 1125 -1.17 -5.02 -9.30
CA THR A 1125 -2.43 -5.60 -9.79
C THR A 1125 -2.35 -6.08 -11.24
N ALA A 1126 -1.15 -5.97 -11.84
CA ALA A 1126 -0.90 -6.50 -13.17
C ALA A 1126 -0.61 -7.99 -13.10
N ASP A 1127 -1.14 -8.70 -14.08
CA ASP A 1127 -0.89 -10.13 -14.32
C ASP A 1127 0.10 -10.26 -15.49
N MET A 1128 1.26 -10.84 -15.22
CA MET A 1128 2.40 -10.89 -16.15
C MET A 1128 3.21 -12.17 -16.03
N ASP A 1129 3.35 -12.90 -17.14
CA ASP A 1129 4.14 -14.14 -17.16
C ASP A 1129 5.49 -13.96 -17.86
N LEU A 1130 6.50 -14.66 -17.34
CA LEU A 1130 7.78 -14.85 -17.99
C LEU A 1130 7.77 -16.07 -18.92
N TRP A 1131 8.11 -15.85 -20.19
CA TRP A 1131 8.20 -16.92 -21.19
C TRP A 1131 9.62 -16.97 -21.77
N VAL A 1132 10.22 -18.16 -21.79
CA VAL A 1132 11.58 -18.37 -22.32
C VAL A 1132 11.56 -19.45 -23.39
N VAL A 1133 11.82 -19.06 -24.64
CA VAL A 1133 12.08 -20.01 -25.73
C VAL A 1133 13.55 -20.37 -25.71
N GLU A 1134 13.85 -21.64 -25.46
CA GLU A 1134 15.19 -22.16 -25.34
C GLU A 1134 15.86 -22.43 -26.70
N ALA A 1135 17.18 -22.56 -26.71
CA ALA A 1135 17.95 -22.96 -27.89
C ALA A 1135 17.57 -24.35 -28.45
N SER A 1136 16.92 -25.19 -27.63
CA SER A 1136 16.35 -26.48 -28.02
C SER A 1136 15.08 -26.34 -28.89
N GLY A 1137 14.47 -25.15 -28.93
CA GLY A 1137 13.14 -24.91 -29.49
C GLY A 1137 11.99 -25.19 -28.52
N GLU A 1138 12.29 -25.43 -27.25
CA GLU A 1138 11.26 -25.65 -26.22
C GLU A 1138 10.86 -24.33 -25.56
N LEU A 1139 9.58 -24.16 -25.26
CA LEU A 1139 9.06 -23.02 -24.51
C LEU A 1139 8.98 -23.41 -23.02
N ALA A 1140 9.63 -22.62 -22.16
CA ALA A 1140 9.42 -22.62 -20.72
C ALA A 1140 8.41 -21.51 -20.37
N ASN A 1141 7.36 -21.86 -19.65
CA ASN A 1141 6.29 -20.99 -19.16
C ASN A 1141 5.58 -21.68 -17.97
N TRP A 1142 4.49 -21.11 -17.45
CA TRP A 1142 3.71 -21.69 -16.35
C TRP A 1142 3.13 -23.08 -16.66
N GLU A 1143 2.88 -23.43 -17.93
CA GLU A 1143 2.44 -24.79 -18.32
C GLU A 1143 3.59 -25.80 -18.44
N ASN A 1144 4.81 -25.32 -18.68
CA ASN A 1144 6.02 -26.11 -18.85
C ASN A 1144 7.14 -25.60 -17.93
N GLU A 1145 6.96 -25.81 -16.63
CA GLU A 1145 7.85 -25.32 -15.59
C GLU A 1145 9.22 -26.03 -15.60
N GLU A 1146 9.30 -27.27 -16.10
CA GLU A 1146 10.53 -28.07 -16.18
C GLU A 1146 10.82 -28.47 -17.64
N THR A 1147 11.84 -27.88 -18.26
CA THR A 1147 12.19 -28.20 -19.65
C THR A 1147 13.14 -29.39 -19.80
N ARG A 1148 13.19 -29.99 -20.99
CA ARG A 1148 14.07 -31.16 -21.27
C ARG A 1148 15.57 -30.89 -21.10
N ILE A 1149 16.01 -29.62 -21.16
CA ILE A 1149 17.43 -29.27 -20.91
C ILE A 1149 17.70 -28.85 -19.47
N GLY A 1150 16.71 -28.96 -18.58
CA GLY A 1150 16.83 -28.65 -17.16
C GLY A 1150 16.59 -27.18 -16.82
N GLY A 1151 15.82 -26.48 -17.65
CA GLY A 1151 15.30 -25.16 -17.33
C GLY A 1151 14.17 -25.27 -16.32
N LEU A 1152 14.17 -24.38 -15.33
CA LEU A 1152 13.18 -24.35 -14.25
C LEU A 1152 12.52 -22.98 -14.19
N MET A 1153 11.20 -22.93 -14.28
CA MET A 1153 10.40 -21.76 -13.92
C MET A 1153 10.17 -21.74 -12.41
N THR A 1154 10.00 -20.54 -11.86
CA THR A 1154 9.43 -20.37 -10.52
C THR A 1154 7.92 -20.50 -10.57
N ALA A 1155 7.31 -20.61 -9.38
CA ALA A 1155 5.86 -20.52 -9.24
C ALA A 1155 5.31 -19.29 -9.98
N ASP A 1156 4.17 -19.51 -10.63
CA ASP A 1156 3.39 -18.54 -11.37
C ASP A 1156 2.79 -17.50 -10.43
N LEU A 1157 2.90 -16.21 -10.76
CA LEU A 1157 2.47 -15.10 -9.91
C LEU A 1157 1.40 -14.26 -10.61
N THR A 1158 0.13 -14.63 -10.39
CA THR A 1158 -1.03 -13.93 -10.98
C THR A 1158 -1.37 -12.59 -10.30
N GLU A 1159 -0.83 -12.33 -9.11
CA GLU A 1159 -0.98 -11.06 -8.38
C GLU A 1159 0.34 -10.68 -7.67
N GLY A 1160 0.61 -9.39 -7.48
CA GLY A 1160 1.77 -8.92 -6.74
C GLY A 1160 2.79 -8.18 -7.60
N LEU A 1161 4.05 -8.12 -7.15
CA LEU A 1161 5.12 -7.30 -7.77
C LEU A 1161 6.21 -8.15 -8.44
N GLY A 1162 5.97 -9.46 -8.59
CA GLY A 1162 6.99 -10.45 -8.94
C GLY A 1162 8.06 -10.63 -7.84
N PRO A 1163 9.25 -11.18 -8.17
CA PRO A 1163 9.64 -11.59 -9.51
C PRO A 1163 9.25 -13.03 -9.84
N GLU A 1164 8.91 -13.25 -11.12
CA GLU A 1164 9.00 -14.57 -11.72
C GLU A 1164 10.42 -14.80 -12.24
N GLY A 1165 10.86 -16.05 -12.24
CA GLY A 1165 12.21 -16.41 -12.66
C GLY A 1165 12.28 -17.68 -13.47
N TYR A 1166 13.25 -17.71 -14.37
CA TYR A 1166 13.70 -18.90 -15.08
C TYR A 1166 15.17 -19.14 -14.75
N VAL A 1167 15.53 -20.37 -14.37
CA VAL A 1167 16.91 -20.74 -14.00
C VAL A 1167 17.35 -21.95 -14.82
N LEU A 1168 18.55 -21.83 -15.42
CA LEU A 1168 19.19 -22.90 -16.16
C LEU A 1168 20.66 -23.03 -15.75
N PHE A 1169 20.98 -24.11 -15.03
CA PHE A 1169 22.32 -24.36 -14.53
C PHE A 1169 23.31 -24.76 -15.62
N ARG A 1170 22.81 -25.38 -16.69
CA ARG A 1170 23.63 -25.84 -17.81
C ARG A 1170 22.96 -25.54 -19.14
N ALA A 1171 23.35 -24.43 -19.76
CA ALA A 1171 22.75 -23.96 -20.99
C ALA A 1171 23.31 -24.67 -22.22
N MET A 1172 22.42 -24.97 -23.16
CA MET A 1172 22.76 -25.42 -24.50
C MET A 1172 23.30 -24.22 -25.31
N PRO A 1173 24.32 -24.38 -26.15
CA PRO A 1173 24.73 -23.31 -27.05
C PRO A 1173 23.62 -22.95 -28.03
N GLY A 1174 23.33 -21.65 -28.17
CA GLY A 1174 22.32 -21.13 -29.08
C GLY A 1174 21.63 -19.88 -28.53
N THR A 1175 20.62 -19.43 -29.27
CA THR A 1175 19.82 -18.26 -28.93
C THR A 1175 18.65 -18.66 -28.04
N TYR A 1176 18.49 -17.96 -26.91
CA TYR A 1176 17.32 -18.03 -26.05
C TYR A 1176 16.53 -16.74 -26.23
N LYS A 1177 15.21 -16.82 -26.41
CA LYS A 1177 14.35 -15.64 -26.57
C LYS A 1177 13.47 -15.46 -25.34
N VAL A 1178 13.43 -14.25 -24.81
CA VAL A 1178 12.65 -13.92 -23.62
C VAL A 1178 11.45 -13.08 -24.02
N PHE A 1179 10.27 -13.50 -23.59
CA PHE A 1179 9.01 -12.82 -23.80
C PHE A 1179 8.34 -12.51 -22.45
N VAL A 1180 7.46 -11.51 -22.47
CA VAL A 1180 6.55 -11.21 -21.37
C VAL A 1180 5.14 -11.23 -21.92
N GLN A 1181 4.28 -12.04 -21.33
CA GLN A 1181 2.84 -12.03 -21.59
C GLN A 1181 2.16 -11.09 -20.59
N TYR A 1182 1.32 -10.19 -21.07
CA TYR A 1182 0.59 -9.26 -20.20
C TYR A 1182 -0.92 -9.42 -20.39
N TYR A 1183 -1.60 -10.02 -19.42
CA TYR A 1183 -3.05 -10.26 -19.51
C TYR A 1183 -3.87 -9.02 -19.16
N GLY A 1184 -3.36 -8.13 -18.31
CA GLY A 1184 -4.03 -6.87 -17.98
C GLY A 1184 -3.75 -6.39 -16.57
N SER A 1185 -4.41 -5.29 -16.20
CA SER A 1185 -4.38 -4.73 -14.85
C SER A 1185 -5.76 -4.16 -14.50
N ASN A 1186 -6.18 -4.37 -13.26
CA ASN A 1186 -7.40 -3.77 -12.71
C ASN A 1186 -7.20 -2.32 -12.24
N ASN A 1187 -5.98 -1.80 -12.34
CA ASN A 1187 -5.61 -0.47 -11.88
C ASN A 1187 -5.62 0.56 -13.01
N THR A 1188 -6.24 1.71 -12.75
CA THR A 1188 -6.05 2.91 -13.57
C THR A 1188 -4.70 3.55 -13.19
N ALA A 1189 -3.61 2.82 -13.45
CA ALA A 1189 -2.31 2.99 -12.78
C ALA A 1189 -1.72 4.41 -12.83
N LEU A 1190 -0.95 4.74 -11.79
CA LEU A 1190 -0.24 6.00 -11.57
C LEU A 1190 0.69 6.41 -12.76
N THR A 1191 1.25 5.41 -13.45
CA THR A 1191 2.13 5.53 -14.63
C THR A 1191 1.36 5.43 -15.97
N GLY A 1192 0.05 5.23 -15.92
CA GLY A 1192 -0.86 5.09 -17.07
C GLY A 1192 -0.82 3.74 -17.78
N HIS A 1193 0.32 3.06 -17.80
CA HIS A 1193 0.53 1.75 -18.43
C HIS A 1193 1.52 0.96 -17.56
N ALA A 1194 1.33 -0.35 -17.44
CA ALA A 1194 2.21 -1.21 -16.67
C ALA A 1194 3.62 -1.24 -17.29
N THR A 1195 4.63 -1.20 -16.44
CA THR A 1195 6.05 -1.29 -16.82
C THR A 1195 6.63 -2.53 -16.17
N CYS A 1196 7.31 -3.36 -16.95
CA CYS A 1196 8.06 -4.48 -16.42
C CYS A 1196 9.54 -4.38 -16.77
N THR A 1197 10.35 -5.02 -15.96
CA THR A 1197 11.80 -5.05 -16.05
C THR A 1197 12.23 -6.50 -16.05
N VAL A 1198 12.90 -6.89 -17.13
CA VAL A 1198 13.52 -8.21 -17.30
C VAL A 1198 15.01 -8.09 -17.03
N THR A 1199 15.53 -8.91 -16.14
CA THR A 1199 16.97 -9.02 -15.86
C THR A 1199 17.47 -10.39 -16.25
N VAL A 1200 18.37 -10.44 -17.22
CA VAL A 1200 19.10 -11.63 -17.65
C VAL A 1200 20.47 -11.65 -16.97
N VAL A 1201 20.75 -12.72 -16.24
CA VAL A 1201 22.03 -12.99 -15.60
C VAL A 1201 22.68 -14.21 -16.25
N ARG A 1202 23.79 -13.98 -16.95
CA ARG A 1202 24.64 -15.05 -17.50
C ARG A 1202 25.75 -15.39 -16.53
N ASP A 1203 26.17 -16.65 -16.51
CA ASP A 1203 27.21 -17.15 -15.61
C ASP A 1203 26.95 -16.80 -14.13
N PHE A 1204 25.68 -16.80 -13.71
CA PHE A 1204 25.28 -16.36 -12.38
C PHE A 1204 26.01 -17.15 -11.30
N GLY A 1205 26.43 -16.46 -10.24
CA GLY A 1205 27.29 -16.98 -9.18
C GLY A 1205 28.76 -17.19 -9.57
N ARG A 1206 29.16 -17.10 -10.85
CA ARG A 1206 30.56 -17.25 -11.29
C ARG A 1206 31.29 -15.90 -11.28
N ALA A 1207 32.62 -15.92 -11.46
CA ALA A 1207 33.42 -14.69 -11.55
C ALA A 1207 33.23 -13.96 -12.89
N THR A 1208 32.63 -14.64 -13.87
CA THR A 1208 32.29 -14.12 -15.19
C THR A 1208 30.84 -13.67 -15.28
N GLU A 1209 30.11 -13.62 -14.16
CA GLU A 1209 28.71 -13.20 -14.12
C GLU A 1209 28.49 -11.88 -14.87
N ARG A 1210 27.46 -11.84 -15.72
CA ARG A 1210 27.04 -10.63 -16.43
C ARG A 1210 25.55 -10.44 -16.33
N ARG A 1211 25.14 -9.25 -15.89
CA ARG A 1211 23.74 -8.84 -15.78
C ARG A 1211 23.39 -7.90 -16.92
N GLU A 1212 22.26 -8.13 -17.55
CA GLU A 1212 21.68 -7.31 -18.60
C GLU A 1212 20.21 -7.08 -18.25
N THR A 1213 19.81 -5.83 -18.12
CA THR A 1213 18.47 -5.45 -17.67
C THR A 1213 17.78 -4.62 -18.74
N GLN A 1214 16.53 -4.94 -19.03
CA GLN A 1214 15.69 -4.21 -19.96
C GLN A 1214 14.34 -3.89 -19.34
N THR A 1215 13.98 -2.61 -19.38
CA THR A 1215 12.69 -2.13 -18.89
C THR A 1215 11.79 -1.77 -20.06
N ILE A 1216 10.59 -2.36 -20.11
CA ILE A 1216 9.61 -2.19 -21.19
C ILE A 1216 8.27 -1.70 -20.63
N ARG A 1217 7.54 -0.97 -21.46
CA ARG A 1217 6.18 -0.48 -21.16
C ARG A 1217 5.21 -1.30 -22.01
N LEU A 1218 4.14 -1.79 -21.38
CA LEU A 1218 3.12 -2.63 -22.01
C LEU A 1218 1.88 -1.77 -22.29
N GLU A 1219 1.36 -1.82 -23.52
CA GLU A 1219 0.34 -0.86 -23.99
C GLU A 1219 -1.08 -1.44 -23.99
N HIS A 1220 -1.21 -2.75 -24.20
CA HIS A 1220 -2.51 -3.43 -24.39
C HIS A 1220 -2.64 -4.67 -23.51
N ALA A 1221 -3.84 -4.93 -22.98
CA ALA A 1221 -4.15 -6.23 -22.41
C ALA A 1221 -4.01 -7.32 -23.48
N ASP A 1222 -3.62 -8.52 -23.04
CA ASP A 1222 -3.25 -9.68 -23.85
C ASP A 1222 -2.06 -9.43 -24.82
N GLU A 1223 -1.17 -8.48 -24.49
CA GLU A 1223 0.04 -8.21 -25.28
C GLU A 1223 1.17 -9.19 -24.93
N LEU A 1224 1.58 -9.98 -25.93
CA LEU A 1224 2.81 -10.76 -25.88
C LEU A 1224 3.99 -9.94 -26.44
N ARG A 1225 5.00 -9.70 -25.61
CA ARG A 1225 6.14 -8.84 -25.96
C ARG A 1225 7.46 -9.57 -25.94
N GLU A 1226 8.15 -9.62 -27.09
CA GLU A 1226 9.57 -10.01 -27.15
C GLU A 1226 10.43 -8.93 -26.48
N VAL A 1227 11.27 -9.34 -25.52
CA VAL A 1227 12.09 -8.43 -24.71
C VAL A 1227 13.56 -8.51 -25.10
N LEU A 1228 14.16 -9.70 -25.00
CA LEU A 1228 15.60 -9.91 -25.14
C LEU A 1228 15.94 -11.20 -25.91
N ASP A 1229 17.03 -11.12 -26.69
CA ASP A 1229 17.70 -12.27 -27.29
C ASP A 1229 19.02 -12.55 -26.56
N VAL A 1230 19.13 -13.75 -25.99
CA VAL A 1230 20.29 -14.17 -25.19
C VAL A 1230 21.08 -15.24 -25.94
N GLU A 1231 22.24 -14.84 -26.46
CA GLU A 1231 23.17 -15.76 -27.11
C GLU A 1231 24.08 -16.46 -26.08
N ILE A 1232 23.99 -17.79 -26.02
CA ILE A 1232 24.89 -18.66 -25.27
C ILE A 1232 25.92 -19.27 -26.23
N PRO A 1233 27.21 -18.92 -26.13
CA PRO A 1233 28.23 -19.39 -27.06
C PRO A 1233 28.52 -20.88 -26.89
N ALA A 1234 28.96 -21.54 -27.97
CA ALA A 1234 29.49 -22.89 -27.91
C ALA A 1234 30.83 -22.87 -27.14
N VAL A 1235 30.79 -23.22 -25.86
CA VAL A 1235 32.00 -23.36 -25.05
C VAL A 1235 32.65 -24.71 -25.38
N GLU A 1236 33.93 -24.74 -25.76
CA GLU A 1236 34.74 -25.96 -25.76
C GLU A 1236 34.90 -26.44 -24.30
N ARG A 1237 33.94 -27.23 -23.81
CA ARG A 1237 34.03 -27.85 -22.49
C ARG A 1237 34.94 -29.08 -22.62
N SER A 1238 36.17 -28.99 -22.09
CA SER A 1238 37.10 -30.12 -22.05
C SER A 1238 36.40 -31.38 -21.52
N PRO A 1239 36.50 -32.52 -22.20
CA PRO A 1239 35.90 -33.78 -21.72
C PRO A 1239 36.43 -34.10 -20.33
N LYS A 1240 35.54 -34.47 -19.42
CA LYS A 1240 35.85 -34.92 -18.06
C LYS A 1240 37.08 -35.85 -18.08
N GLY A 1241 38.14 -35.46 -17.38
CA GLY A 1241 39.26 -36.33 -17.09
C GLY A 1241 38.78 -37.54 -16.27
N SER A 1242 39.16 -38.72 -16.75
CA SER A 1242 38.96 -40.05 -16.16
C SER A 1242 39.35 -40.17 -14.69
#